data_AF-A0A8C8HW61-F1
#
_entry.id   AF-A0A8C8HW61-F1
#
_cell.length_a   1.000
_cell.length_b   1.000
_cell.length_c   1.000
_cell.angle_alpha   90.00
_cell.angle_beta   90.00
_cell.angle_gamma   90.00
#
_symmetry.space_group_name_H-M   'P 1'
#
loop_
_entity.id
_entity.type
_entity.pdbx_description
1 polymer ?
#
loop_
_entity_poly.entity_id
_entity_poly.type
_entity_poly.pdbx_seq_one_letter_code
_entity_poly.pdbx_strand_id
1 'polypeptide(L)'
;MRPTLRKVVLIALLGRDQPRRKRMSVWVQRWLKSRKHAARWRMYRRAWSQSLKCRCLREVLHNDLPRSFQVPFRMETGTPNGHLPDVTRAGANNAPRQALQMTSKNGGSRGGMEFVGHVDVSIIRIPPHHYIHVLDQNTNIARVEIGPLTYIRQNNEKVLFSPARMTMVPPRHYCVVLNPVARDDNGQVLFDPSGQAKLRHADLEIRLTQDPFPLYPGEEIQQIVYPDTALRLQALLDFEDAGGEKRVAGDEWLFEGPGTYIPRKEVAVLETIKATVIRENQAIRLRARKEGVDRGGVRRVTGEEWQVRKVGAYLPGAHEEVLDIVNAFILTDKKALHVRATRPFRDAGGRDRRTGEEWLVTMAEREAHIPSVAEEVVGVVNVTTLSSRQYCVILDPVGPDGKPQLGQKRVVKGERSFFLQPGEHLEEGIQDVYILSEEEGLVLRALSRRGGVQRRPGDRWMLRGPIEYVPPAAVEVMLRRQAIPLDENEGIYVRDIKTGKVRAVIGHTYMLTQDEELWAKILPQNVETLLTSTKDPLADRSDRRKEVEMTARDKTEVVSYRVPHNAAVQVYDYREKKARVVFGPEMVMLGPDEQFTVLSLSGDKPKRTNVIKAVCLLLGPDFFTDIITIETADHARLQLQLSYNWHFDLKSPADPSQAAALFSVPDFVGDACKAIASRVRGAVASVQFDDFHKNSNRIICSSVFGFDDKMAVRPSLRFHQNSLVISSVDIQSVEPVDQRTRDSLQKSVQLAIEITTNSQEAAARHEAERLEQEARGRLERQRITDQAEAEKTRKELLELEALSAAVESTGAAKAEAQARAEAAYIQGEAAVNEAKLKAEAQRIEAEGELNRLSKAREQELNYKSEMDRLEVEKQQKLAEIESNRFKQLVDSIGADTLQEMARAGPELQVKLLQSLGLKSTLITDGSSPINLFSTANGLLGALSQSPGHKGIFPCLRFMQIYFIHFLVHLSKKLKHELSPKH
;
A
#
# COMPACT_ATOMS: atom_id res chain seq x y z
N MET A 1 63.60 11.39 -23.39
CA MET A 1 64.02 12.82 -23.38
C MET A 1 63.20 13.59 -22.35
N ARG A 2 63.66 14.78 -21.95
CA ARG A 2 62.97 15.80 -21.13
C ARG A 2 62.80 17.07 -21.99
N PRO A 3 62.02 18.11 -21.61
CA PRO A 3 60.80 18.16 -20.79
C PRO A 3 59.74 19.13 -21.43
N THR A 4 58.97 19.86 -20.60
CA THR A 4 58.09 21.03 -20.87
C THR A 4 56.63 20.74 -21.29
N LEU A 5 55.59 21.48 -20.83
CA LEU A 5 55.51 22.54 -19.79
C LEU A 5 54.08 22.61 -19.14
N ARG A 6 54.06 22.85 -17.81
CA ARG A 6 53.07 23.56 -16.92
C ARG A 6 51.69 24.04 -17.49
N LYS A 7 50.60 24.17 -16.70
CA LYS A 7 50.40 24.20 -15.22
C LYS A 7 48.90 24.06 -14.86
N VAL A 8 48.53 23.20 -13.90
CA VAL A 8 47.71 23.42 -12.67
C VAL A 8 47.83 22.09 -11.89
N VAL A 9 47.99 22.12 -10.56
CA VAL A 9 48.30 20.92 -9.76
C VAL A 9 47.67 20.99 -8.36
N LEU A 10 46.98 19.93 -7.97
CA LEU A 10 47.08 19.34 -6.62
C LEU A 10 46.92 17.81 -6.72
N ILE A 11 47.51 17.08 -5.76
CA ILE A 11 47.88 15.65 -5.80
C ILE A 11 47.58 15.07 -4.39
N ALA A 12 47.23 13.80 -4.15
CA ALA A 12 47.32 12.58 -4.95
C ALA A 12 46.09 11.65 -4.79
N LEU A 13 46.05 10.58 -5.61
CA LEU A 13 45.39 9.32 -5.25
C LEU A 13 46.43 8.21 -5.09
N LEU A 14 46.50 7.66 -3.88
CA LEU A 14 47.05 6.34 -3.53
C LEU A 14 45.90 5.61 -2.80
N GLY A 15 45.72 4.30 -2.90
CA GLY A 15 46.76 3.28 -3.01
C GLY A 15 47.06 2.79 -1.59
N ARG A 16 46.71 1.52 -1.31
CA ARG A 16 46.82 0.81 -0.02
C ARG A 16 47.58 1.54 1.10
N ASP A 17 46.92 1.78 2.22
CA ASP A 17 47.59 1.63 3.52
C ASP A 17 46.72 0.83 4.49
N GLN A 18 47.35 0.32 5.56
CA GLN A 18 46.86 -0.75 6.41
C GLN A 18 46.69 -0.24 7.87
N PRO A 19 47.35 -0.71 8.95
CA PRO A 19 46.70 -0.74 10.27
C PRO A 19 47.44 0.14 11.30
N ARG A 20 47.33 -0.26 12.60
CA ARG A 20 48.04 0.23 13.81
C ARG A 20 47.22 1.26 14.60
N ARG A 21 47.25 1.30 15.94
CA ARG A 21 47.92 0.45 16.99
C ARG A 21 47.26 0.80 18.35
N LYS A 22 46.97 -0.13 19.26
CA LYS A 22 47.81 -0.66 20.37
C LYS A 22 46.91 -1.62 21.21
N ARG A 23 47.38 -2.69 21.87
CA ARG A 23 48.12 -2.76 23.16
C ARG A 23 47.37 -2.05 24.31
N MET A 24 47.17 -2.61 25.53
CA MET A 24 47.72 -3.81 26.17
C MET A 24 46.66 -4.63 26.98
N SER A 25 47.11 -5.40 27.97
CA SER A 25 46.51 -6.58 28.59
C SER A 25 46.10 -6.40 30.07
N VAL A 26 45.17 -7.27 30.51
CA VAL A 26 45.12 -7.91 31.85
C VAL A 26 44.60 -7.12 33.08
N TRP A 27 43.51 -7.66 33.67
CA TRP A 27 43.06 -7.63 35.09
C TRP A 27 42.64 -6.28 35.76
N VAL A 28 41.68 -6.22 36.70
CA VAL A 28 40.49 -7.07 37.04
C VAL A 28 39.57 -6.29 38.04
N GLN A 29 38.36 -6.81 38.32
CA GLN A 29 37.32 -6.29 39.27
C GLN A 29 36.42 -5.11 38.76
N ARG A 30 35.13 -4.98 39.12
CA ARG A 30 34.14 -5.90 39.78
C ARG A 30 32.72 -5.28 39.73
N TRP A 31 31.68 -6.13 39.91
CA TRP A 31 30.22 -5.82 39.94
C TRP A 31 29.61 -5.36 38.60
N LEU A 32 28.38 -5.72 38.21
CA LEU A 32 27.36 -6.60 38.83
C LEU A 32 26.80 -7.61 37.80
N LYS A 33 26.01 -8.62 38.24
CA LYS A 33 25.51 -9.73 37.39
C LYS A 33 24.29 -9.27 36.53
N SER A 34 23.99 -9.77 35.32
CA SER A 34 23.80 -11.17 34.83
C SER A 34 22.61 -11.89 35.52
N ARG A 35 21.69 -12.62 34.84
CA ARG A 35 21.69 -13.19 33.47
C ARG A 35 20.27 -13.62 33.01
N LYS A 36 20.03 -13.64 31.69
CA LYS A 36 19.47 -14.73 30.84
C LYS A 36 18.41 -15.75 31.34
N HIS A 37 17.58 -16.18 30.38
CA HIS A 37 16.95 -17.54 30.23
C HIS A 37 15.79 -17.87 31.21
N ALA A 38 14.89 -18.84 30.99
CA ALA A 38 14.55 -19.68 29.80
C ALA A 38 13.12 -20.26 29.95
N ALA A 39 12.65 -21.02 28.95
CA ALA A 39 11.38 -21.75 28.97
C ALA A 39 11.49 -23.19 29.54
N ARG A 40 10.32 -23.80 29.80
CA ARG A 40 10.03 -25.19 30.22
C ARG A 40 10.37 -25.60 31.66
N TRP A 41 9.36 -26.13 32.35
CA TRP A 41 9.38 -27.47 32.96
C TRP A 41 8.02 -28.15 32.71
N ARG A 42 7.86 -29.45 33.02
CA ARG A 42 6.66 -30.27 32.69
C ARG A 42 6.08 -31.00 33.92
N MET A 43 4.82 -31.43 33.75
CA MET A 43 4.24 -32.74 34.14
C MET A 43 3.67 -32.99 35.54
N TYR A 44 2.45 -33.58 35.52
CA TYR A 44 1.75 -34.33 36.58
C TYR A 44 1.33 -33.57 37.87
N ARG A 45 0.24 -33.92 38.59
CA ARG A 45 -0.72 -35.04 38.46
C ARG A 45 -2.14 -34.64 38.94
N ARG A 46 -3.10 -35.53 38.68
CA ARG A 46 -4.43 -35.78 39.31
C ARG A 46 -4.60 -35.29 40.77
N ALA A 47 -5.81 -35.13 41.35
CA ALA A 47 -7.21 -35.01 40.88
C ALA A 47 -8.12 -34.89 42.15
N TRP A 48 -9.45 -34.75 42.00
CA TRP A 48 -10.48 -34.82 43.07
C TRP A 48 -10.39 -33.72 44.15
N SER A 49 -11.41 -33.47 45.00
CA SER A 49 -12.87 -33.55 44.85
C SER A 49 -13.52 -32.81 46.04
N GLN A 50 -14.61 -32.06 45.79
CA GLN A 50 -15.64 -31.61 46.75
C GLN A 50 -15.23 -31.01 48.13
N SER A 51 -15.73 -29.79 48.40
CA SER A 51 -16.56 -29.61 49.60
C SER A 51 -17.61 -28.49 49.41
N LEU A 52 -18.57 -28.44 50.32
CA LEU A 52 -19.81 -27.66 50.30
C LEU A 52 -19.54 -26.14 50.55
N LYS A 53 -20.49 -25.17 50.46
CA LYS A 53 -21.92 -25.19 50.83
C LYS A 53 -22.68 -23.90 50.39
N CYS A 54 -24.01 -23.89 50.56
CA CYS A 54 -24.91 -22.73 50.73
C CYS A 54 -25.42 -21.89 49.52
N ARG A 55 -26.60 -22.30 49.01
CA ARG A 55 -27.90 -21.56 48.97
C ARG A 55 -28.15 -20.30 48.09
N CYS A 56 -29.27 -20.42 47.34
CA CYS A 56 -30.27 -19.41 46.94
C CYS A 56 -29.88 -18.38 45.84
N LEU A 57 -30.66 -18.20 44.75
CA LEU A 57 -32.07 -17.72 44.60
C LEU A 57 -32.25 -16.25 45.04
N ARG A 58 -32.90 -15.35 44.28
CA ARG A 58 -33.45 -15.36 42.88
C ARG A 58 -33.76 -13.88 42.48
N GLU A 59 -34.16 -13.63 41.21
CA GLU A 59 -35.27 -12.76 40.73
C GLU A 59 -35.80 -11.54 41.57
N VAL A 60 -36.25 -10.38 41.04
CA VAL A 60 -36.41 -9.85 39.64
C VAL A 60 -36.90 -8.36 39.62
N LEU A 61 -36.84 -7.70 38.45
CA LEU A 61 -37.62 -6.51 37.96
C LEU A 61 -37.46 -5.07 38.54
N HIS A 62 -37.74 -4.11 37.64
CA HIS A 62 -38.32 -2.74 37.83
C HIS A 62 -37.52 -1.66 38.62
N ASN A 63 -37.67 -0.35 38.36
CA ASN A 63 -38.05 0.40 37.14
C ASN A 63 -37.60 1.89 37.26
N ASP A 64 -37.75 2.66 36.17
CA ASP A 64 -37.96 4.13 36.10
C ASP A 64 -37.01 5.14 36.81
N LEU A 65 -36.32 5.93 35.96
CA LEU A 65 -36.46 7.41 35.80
C LEU A 65 -36.75 8.30 37.04
N PRO A 66 -36.13 9.51 37.15
CA PRO A 66 -36.27 10.53 36.09
C PRO A 66 -35.15 11.60 35.92
N ARG A 67 -35.28 12.40 34.83
CA ARG A 67 -35.15 13.89 34.68
C ARG A 67 -34.08 14.68 35.48
N SER A 68 -33.43 15.75 34.98
CA SER A 68 -33.57 16.51 33.70
C SER A 68 -32.54 17.67 33.56
N PHE A 69 -32.18 18.01 32.31
CA PHE A 69 -31.79 19.37 31.80
C PHE A 69 -30.48 20.00 32.37
N GLN A 70 -29.67 20.84 31.68
CA GLN A 70 -29.51 21.35 30.29
C GLN A 70 -27.97 21.60 30.08
N VAL A 71 -27.27 21.30 28.97
CA VAL A 71 -27.33 21.82 27.57
C VAL A 71 -26.79 23.28 27.46
N PRO A 72 -25.95 23.68 26.46
CA PRO A 72 -25.07 22.93 25.52
C PRO A 72 -23.65 23.55 25.29
N PHE A 73 -22.79 22.93 24.46
CA PHE A 73 -22.15 23.65 23.33
C PHE A 73 -21.63 22.73 22.18
N ARG A 74 -22.41 22.70 21.08
CA ARG A 74 -22.06 22.67 19.65
C ARG A 74 -20.74 22.03 19.13
N MET A 75 -20.88 21.01 18.27
CA MET A 75 -20.26 20.98 16.92
C MET A 75 -21.01 20.02 15.98
N GLU A 76 -20.95 20.25 14.66
CA GLU A 76 -21.77 19.58 13.64
C GLU A 76 -20.92 18.83 12.59
N THR A 77 -21.52 17.79 11.99
CA THR A 77 -21.16 17.16 10.70
C THR A 77 -22.48 17.05 9.91
N GLY A 78 -22.58 16.90 8.59
CA GLY A 78 -21.66 16.64 7.47
C GLY A 78 -22.52 16.55 6.18
N THR A 79 -22.00 16.06 5.05
CA THR A 79 -22.78 15.82 3.80
C THR A 79 -22.33 14.51 3.12
N PRO A 80 -23.17 13.84 2.30
CA PRO A 80 -23.01 13.95 0.83
C PRO A 80 -24.26 13.68 -0.06
N ASN A 81 -24.19 14.09 -1.35
CA ASN A 81 -24.89 13.58 -2.57
C ASN A 81 -26.45 13.50 -2.62
N GLY A 82 -27.17 13.69 -3.74
CA GLY A 82 -26.81 14.16 -5.11
C GLY A 82 -27.54 13.39 -6.24
N HIS A 83 -28.25 14.07 -7.17
CA HIS A 83 -28.77 13.56 -8.47
C HIS A 83 -29.15 14.71 -9.45
N LEU A 84 -29.39 14.40 -10.73
CA LEU A 84 -29.58 15.29 -11.91
C LEU A 84 -30.98 15.09 -12.58
N PRO A 85 -31.45 15.86 -13.60
CA PRO A 85 -30.77 16.82 -14.52
C PRO A 85 -31.38 18.27 -14.43
N ASP A 86 -31.62 19.16 -15.42
CA ASP A 86 -31.62 19.11 -16.91
C ASP A 86 -31.53 20.50 -17.64
N VAL A 87 -31.65 20.53 -18.98
CA VAL A 87 -31.38 21.64 -19.93
C VAL A 87 -32.38 22.83 -19.93
N THR A 88 -31.90 24.10 -19.90
CA THR A 88 -31.99 25.10 -21.03
C THR A 88 -31.50 26.53 -20.71
N ARG A 89 -31.20 27.28 -21.79
CA ARG A 89 -30.49 28.57 -21.91
C ARG A 89 -30.93 29.77 -21.03
N ALA A 90 -29.91 30.39 -20.43
CA ALA A 90 -29.48 31.80 -20.55
C ALA A 90 -30.50 32.97 -20.45
N GLY A 91 -30.16 33.96 -19.62
CA GLY A 91 -30.90 35.23 -19.49
C GLY A 91 -30.33 36.17 -18.41
N ALA A 92 -29.03 36.46 -18.48
CA ALA A 92 -28.34 37.23 -17.43
C ALA A 92 -28.81 38.68 -17.32
N ASN A 93 -28.89 39.20 -16.08
CA ASN A 93 -28.73 40.62 -15.79
C ASN A 93 -28.14 40.79 -14.38
N ASN A 94 -27.04 41.52 -14.28
CA ASN A 94 -26.31 41.74 -13.03
C ASN A 94 -26.54 43.16 -12.50
N ALA A 95 -26.28 43.33 -11.20
CA ALA A 95 -26.14 44.61 -10.50
C ALA A 95 -24.90 45.40 -11.05
N PRO A 96 -24.60 46.67 -10.67
CA PRO A 96 -24.91 47.27 -9.37
C PRO A 96 -25.24 48.78 -9.31
N ARG A 97 -25.35 49.27 -8.06
CA ARG A 97 -25.44 50.68 -7.65
C ARG A 97 -24.29 51.55 -8.21
N GLN A 98 -24.60 52.81 -8.48
CA GLN A 98 -24.04 53.96 -7.74
C GLN A 98 -24.88 55.22 -7.99
N ALA A 99 -24.66 56.28 -7.20
CA ALA A 99 -25.44 57.51 -7.26
C ALA A 99 -24.55 58.73 -7.01
N LEU A 100 -24.82 59.83 -7.72
CA LEU A 100 -24.56 61.19 -7.26
C LEU A 100 -25.33 62.23 -8.09
N GLN A 101 -25.79 63.26 -7.37
CA GLN A 101 -26.28 64.58 -7.78
C GLN A 101 -25.50 65.22 -8.96
N MET A 102 -26.01 66.17 -9.77
CA MET A 102 -26.87 67.32 -9.42
C MET A 102 -27.44 68.09 -10.66
N THR A 103 -28.31 69.08 -10.39
CA THR A 103 -28.74 70.24 -11.22
C THR A 103 -29.89 70.16 -12.27
N SER A 104 -30.68 71.25 -12.25
CA SER A 104 -31.23 71.99 -13.41
C SER A 104 -32.64 71.72 -13.97
N LYS A 105 -33.58 72.54 -13.43
CA LYS A 105 -34.62 73.32 -14.13
C LYS A 105 -35.89 72.67 -14.71
N ASN A 106 -36.99 73.31 -14.30
CA ASN A 106 -38.31 73.47 -14.94
C ASN A 106 -39.15 72.19 -15.15
N GLY A 107 -40.46 72.19 -14.89
CA GLY A 107 -41.34 73.31 -14.51
C GLY A 107 -42.51 73.40 -15.48
N GLY A 108 -43.56 72.62 -15.23
CA GLY A 108 -44.72 72.49 -16.12
C GLY A 108 -46.02 72.43 -15.32
N SER A 109 -46.45 73.55 -14.77
CA SER A 109 -47.72 73.64 -14.03
C SER A 109 -48.91 73.42 -14.97
N ARG A 110 -49.70 72.37 -14.71
CA ARG A 110 -51.11 72.32 -15.11
C ARG A 110 -51.95 72.50 -13.85
N GLY A 111 -52.87 73.46 -13.88
CA GLY A 111 -53.74 73.75 -12.75
C GLY A 111 -54.74 72.63 -12.50
N GLY A 112 -55.01 72.36 -11.22
CA GLY A 112 -56.04 71.43 -10.78
C GLY A 112 -56.38 71.73 -9.33
N MET A 113 -57.50 72.43 -9.11
CA MET A 113 -58.07 72.81 -7.81
C MET A 113 -57.06 73.34 -6.77
N GLU A 114 -56.85 74.66 -6.78
CA GLU A 114 -56.31 75.32 -5.58
C GLU A 114 -57.33 75.15 -4.43
N PHE A 115 -57.02 74.26 -3.50
CA PHE A 115 -57.60 74.31 -2.17
C PHE A 115 -57.31 75.70 -1.59
N VAL A 116 -58.32 76.35 -1.01
CA VAL A 116 -58.17 77.65 -0.34
C VAL A 116 -57.37 77.45 0.96
N GLY A 117 -56.05 77.42 0.82
CA GLY A 117 -55.10 77.22 1.90
C GLY A 117 -55.15 78.37 2.88
N HIS A 118 -55.53 78.08 4.13
CA HIS A 118 -55.54 79.06 5.21
C HIS A 118 -54.13 79.63 5.46
N VAL A 119 -53.94 80.91 5.17
CA VAL A 119 -52.67 81.63 5.43
C VAL A 119 -52.71 82.20 6.84
N ASP A 120 -52.62 81.33 7.85
CA ASP A 120 -52.50 81.71 9.26
C ASP A 120 -51.07 82.18 9.59
N VAL A 121 -50.68 83.32 8.98
CA VAL A 121 -49.38 84.00 9.17
C VAL A 121 -49.61 85.35 9.84
N SER A 122 -48.93 85.61 10.97
CA SER A 122 -49.16 86.79 11.81
C SER A 122 -48.66 88.12 11.22
N ILE A 123 -47.67 88.06 10.32
CA ILE A 123 -47.01 89.24 9.72
C ILE A 123 -46.94 89.04 8.20
N ILE A 124 -47.54 89.96 7.43
CA ILE A 124 -47.64 89.89 5.97
C ILE A 124 -47.06 91.17 5.38
N ARG A 125 -45.95 91.05 4.63
CA ARG A 125 -45.32 92.19 3.96
C ARG A 125 -45.94 92.41 2.59
N ILE A 126 -46.77 93.45 2.47
CA ILE A 126 -47.39 93.90 1.22
C ILE A 126 -46.39 94.77 0.45
N PRO A 127 -45.93 94.40 -0.76
CA PRO A 127 -45.02 95.23 -1.55
C PRO A 127 -45.71 96.49 -2.15
N PRO A 128 -44.95 97.46 -2.69
CA PRO A 128 -45.51 98.55 -3.48
C PRO A 128 -46.39 98.04 -4.63
N HIS A 129 -47.49 98.74 -4.92
CA HIS A 129 -48.49 98.36 -5.94
C HIS A 129 -49.07 96.93 -5.77
N HIS A 130 -49.13 96.44 -4.53
CA HIS A 130 -49.85 95.23 -4.16
C HIS A 130 -50.86 95.53 -3.05
N TYR A 131 -51.86 94.66 -2.89
CA TYR A 131 -52.90 94.77 -1.88
C TYR A 131 -53.32 93.40 -1.34
N ILE A 132 -53.94 93.38 -0.17
CA ILE A 132 -54.65 92.22 0.38
C ILE A 132 -56.07 92.62 0.79
N HIS A 133 -56.98 91.65 0.89
CA HIS A 133 -58.23 91.85 1.62
C HIS A 133 -58.13 91.24 3.02
N VAL A 134 -58.54 92.01 4.03
CA VAL A 134 -58.59 91.60 5.44
C VAL A 134 -60.04 91.63 5.89
N LEU A 135 -60.52 90.49 6.37
CA LEU A 135 -61.83 90.28 6.98
C LEU A 135 -61.68 90.38 8.49
N ASP A 136 -62.29 91.36 9.13
CA ASP A 136 -62.50 91.32 10.58
C ASP A 136 -63.65 90.34 10.88
N GLN A 137 -63.39 89.33 11.71
CA GLN A 137 -64.34 88.28 12.06
C GLN A 137 -65.34 88.71 13.14
N ASN A 138 -65.07 89.81 13.87
CA ASN A 138 -66.01 90.36 14.86
C ASN A 138 -67.13 91.17 14.18
N THR A 139 -66.79 91.95 13.15
CA THR A 139 -67.77 92.73 12.36
C THR A 139 -68.22 92.01 11.08
N ASN A 140 -67.51 90.97 10.66
CA ASN A 140 -67.66 90.25 9.39
C ASN A 140 -67.40 91.11 8.13
N ILE A 141 -66.64 92.20 8.26
CA ILE A 141 -66.37 93.16 7.18
C ILE A 141 -65.01 92.89 6.54
N ALA A 142 -65.01 92.70 5.21
CA ALA A 142 -63.80 92.70 4.40
C ALA A 142 -63.44 94.13 3.96
N ARG A 143 -62.18 94.52 4.17
CA ARG A 143 -61.57 95.78 3.71
C ARG A 143 -60.29 95.51 2.92
N VAL A 144 -59.79 96.51 2.21
CA VAL A 144 -58.53 96.42 1.44
C VAL A 144 -57.38 97.12 2.17
N GLU A 145 -56.23 96.46 2.25
CA GLU A 145 -54.98 96.99 2.79
C GLU A 145 -53.95 97.10 1.65
N ILE A 146 -53.25 98.23 1.58
CA ILE A 146 -52.39 98.63 0.45
C ILE A 146 -50.91 98.67 0.86
N GLY A 147 -50.02 98.18 -0.01
CA GLY A 147 -48.57 98.27 0.19
C GLY A 147 -47.94 99.52 -0.45
N PRO A 148 -46.74 99.96 0.01
CA PRO A 148 -45.81 99.20 0.86
C PRO A 148 -46.14 99.26 2.36
N LEU A 149 -46.49 98.12 2.94
CA LEU A 149 -46.88 97.99 4.34
C LEU A 149 -46.49 96.61 4.88
N THR A 150 -45.90 96.55 6.07
CA THR A 150 -45.74 95.29 6.82
C THR A 150 -46.96 95.15 7.73
N TYR A 151 -48.00 94.50 7.24
CA TYR A 151 -49.25 94.30 7.94
C TYR A 151 -49.07 93.28 9.08
N ILE A 152 -49.55 93.60 10.28
CA ILE A 152 -49.57 92.68 11.43
C ILE A 152 -51.02 92.38 11.78
N ARG A 153 -51.41 91.12 11.55
CA ARG A 153 -52.79 90.65 11.69
C ARG A 153 -53.20 90.57 13.16
N GLN A 154 -54.36 91.12 13.49
CA GLN A 154 -54.93 91.01 14.83
C GLN A 154 -55.67 89.68 15.03
N ASN A 155 -55.85 89.25 16.28
CA ASN A 155 -56.42 87.93 16.61
C ASN A 155 -57.84 87.71 16.07
N ASN A 156 -58.63 88.78 15.92
CA ASN A 156 -59.99 88.76 15.37
C ASN A 156 -60.05 88.94 13.84
N GLU A 157 -58.91 89.07 13.15
CA GLU A 157 -58.89 89.27 11.70
C GLU A 157 -58.54 87.98 10.96
N LYS A 158 -58.83 87.94 9.65
CA LYS A 158 -58.44 86.90 8.71
C LYS A 158 -58.07 87.54 7.37
N VAL A 159 -56.89 87.24 6.84
CA VAL A 159 -56.51 87.68 5.48
C VAL A 159 -57.06 86.69 4.45
N LEU A 160 -57.68 87.19 3.37
CA LEU A 160 -58.37 86.37 2.39
C LEU A 160 -57.43 85.77 1.32
N PHE A 161 -56.37 86.49 0.95
CA PHE A 161 -55.35 86.04 -0.01
C PHE A 161 -53.99 86.74 0.23
N SER A 162 -52.91 86.11 -0.25
CA SER A 162 -51.56 86.69 -0.24
C SER A 162 -51.43 87.91 -1.17
N PRO A 163 -50.57 88.91 -0.87
CA PRO A 163 -50.46 90.17 -1.61
C PRO A 163 -50.59 90.07 -3.14
N ALA A 164 -51.75 90.46 -3.65
CA ALA A 164 -52.08 90.49 -5.07
C ALA A 164 -51.58 91.79 -5.71
N ARG A 165 -51.25 91.77 -7.01
CA ARG A 165 -50.86 92.98 -7.74
C ARG A 165 -52.06 93.87 -8.01
N MET A 166 -51.88 95.17 -7.85
CA MET A 166 -52.83 96.17 -8.33
C MET A 166 -53.00 96.08 -9.85
N THR A 167 -54.21 96.40 -10.32
CA THR A 167 -54.48 96.51 -11.75
C THR A 167 -53.86 97.81 -12.26
N MET A 168 -52.91 97.69 -13.18
CA MET A 168 -52.37 98.80 -13.96
C MET A 168 -52.99 98.75 -15.35
N VAL A 169 -53.69 99.81 -15.76
CA VAL A 169 -54.27 99.93 -17.11
C VAL A 169 -53.33 100.80 -17.95
N PRO A 170 -52.63 100.23 -18.96
CA PRO A 170 -51.68 101.01 -19.77
C PRO A 170 -52.35 102.12 -20.61
N PRO A 171 -51.57 103.09 -21.12
CA PRO A 171 -52.04 104.05 -22.12
C PRO A 171 -52.80 103.39 -23.28
N ARG A 172 -53.95 103.97 -23.64
CA ARG A 172 -54.88 103.50 -24.69
C ARG A 172 -55.55 102.13 -24.44
N HIS A 173 -55.41 101.57 -23.26
CA HIS A 173 -56.14 100.37 -22.84
C HIS A 173 -57.28 100.76 -21.88
N TYR A 174 -58.25 99.86 -21.73
CA TYR A 174 -59.21 99.88 -20.63
C TYR A 174 -59.35 98.47 -20.06
N CYS A 175 -59.86 98.38 -18.82
CA CYS A 175 -60.42 97.14 -18.29
C CYS A 175 -61.86 97.40 -17.82
N VAL A 176 -62.72 96.38 -17.88
CA VAL A 176 -64.09 96.46 -17.35
C VAL A 176 -64.11 95.86 -15.95
N VAL A 177 -64.62 96.61 -14.98
CA VAL A 177 -64.82 96.17 -13.60
C VAL A 177 -66.30 95.86 -13.36
N LEU A 178 -66.59 94.63 -12.95
CA LEU A 178 -67.88 94.18 -12.44
C LEU A 178 -68.07 94.58 -10.99
N ASN A 179 -69.30 94.94 -10.62
CA ASN A 179 -69.68 95.40 -9.27
C ASN A 179 -68.81 96.57 -8.74
N PRO A 180 -68.57 97.63 -9.52
CA PRO A 180 -67.62 98.68 -9.17
C PRO A 180 -68.00 99.43 -7.90
N VAL A 181 -67.01 99.87 -7.13
CA VAL A 181 -67.24 100.75 -5.96
C VAL A 181 -68.04 101.99 -6.32
N ALA A 182 -68.95 102.37 -5.44
CA ALA A 182 -69.57 103.69 -5.42
C ALA A 182 -68.53 104.72 -4.93
N ARG A 183 -68.48 105.87 -5.59
CA ARG A 183 -67.62 107.00 -5.23
C ARG A 183 -68.46 108.24 -4.97
N ASP A 184 -67.94 109.17 -4.18
CA ASP A 184 -68.50 110.51 -4.00
C ASP A 184 -68.11 111.45 -5.17
N ASP A 185 -68.62 112.68 -5.15
CA ASP A 185 -68.32 113.70 -6.17
C ASP A 185 -66.83 114.13 -6.18
N ASN A 186 -66.06 113.78 -5.14
CA ASN A 186 -64.62 114.01 -5.04
C ASN A 186 -63.78 112.79 -5.47
N GLY A 187 -64.42 111.69 -5.91
CA GLY A 187 -63.76 110.46 -6.34
C GLY A 187 -63.30 109.52 -5.21
N GLN A 188 -63.65 109.80 -3.95
CA GLN A 188 -63.35 108.93 -2.82
C GLN A 188 -64.37 107.79 -2.71
N VAL A 189 -63.94 106.62 -2.21
CA VAL A 189 -64.81 105.44 -2.10
C VAL A 189 -65.82 105.62 -0.96
N LEU A 190 -67.09 105.37 -1.26
CA LEU A 190 -68.17 105.39 -0.27
C LEU A 190 -68.19 104.10 0.54
N PHE A 191 -68.31 104.25 1.85
CA PHE A 191 -68.49 103.14 2.80
C PHE A 191 -69.89 103.20 3.40
N ASP A 192 -70.52 102.05 3.57
CA ASP A 192 -71.78 101.93 4.30
C ASP A 192 -71.57 102.11 5.82
N PRO A 193 -72.63 102.39 6.62
CA PRO A 193 -72.49 102.74 8.04
C PRO A 193 -71.79 101.70 8.94
N SER A 194 -71.59 100.49 8.44
CA SER A 194 -70.81 99.43 9.08
C SER A 194 -69.29 99.56 8.88
N GLY A 195 -68.84 100.25 7.82
CA GLY A 195 -67.44 100.33 7.39
C GLY A 195 -67.09 99.46 6.17
N GLN A 196 -68.05 98.81 5.53
CA GLN A 196 -67.83 98.07 4.27
C GLN A 196 -67.89 98.99 3.05
N ALA A 197 -67.01 98.78 2.06
CA ALA A 197 -67.02 99.55 0.81
C ALA A 197 -68.29 99.23 0.00
N LYS A 198 -69.02 100.27 -0.42
CA LYS A 198 -70.31 100.15 -1.10
C LYS A 198 -70.10 99.86 -2.60
N LEU A 199 -70.74 98.82 -3.13
CA LEU A 199 -70.65 98.44 -4.54
C LEU A 199 -71.92 98.75 -5.32
N ARG A 200 -71.77 99.07 -6.61
CA ARG A 200 -72.86 99.09 -7.60
C ARG A 200 -73.04 97.67 -8.15
N HIS A 201 -73.74 96.82 -7.40
CA HIS A 201 -73.96 95.42 -7.78
C HIS A 201 -74.65 95.28 -9.15
N ALA A 202 -74.18 94.33 -9.96
CA ALA A 202 -74.59 94.09 -11.35
C ALA A 202 -74.35 95.25 -12.34
N ASP A 203 -73.58 96.28 -11.95
CA ASP A 203 -73.12 97.36 -12.81
C ASP A 203 -71.70 97.10 -13.38
N LEU A 204 -71.30 97.87 -14.39
CA LEU A 204 -70.03 97.75 -15.12
C LEU A 204 -69.32 99.12 -15.21
N GLU A 205 -68.13 99.24 -14.64
CA GLU A 205 -67.28 100.43 -14.79
C GLU A 205 -66.12 100.16 -15.75
N ILE A 206 -66.05 100.93 -16.84
CA ILE A 206 -64.90 100.92 -17.75
C ILE A 206 -63.82 101.82 -17.16
N ARG A 207 -62.75 101.23 -16.60
CA ARG A 207 -61.57 101.96 -16.12
C ARG A 207 -60.57 102.13 -17.26
N LEU A 208 -60.37 103.39 -17.67
CA LEU A 208 -59.35 103.79 -18.65
C LEU A 208 -57.95 103.81 -18.01
N THR A 209 -56.95 104.27 -18.76
CA THR A 209 -55.58 104.52 -18.25
C THR A 209 -55.59 105.39 -17.00
N GLN A 210 -55.13 104.83 -15.87
CA GLN A 210 -54.96 105.51 -14.58
C GLN A 210 -53.88 104.80 -13.75
N ASP A 211 -53.48 105.40 -12.63
CA ASP A 211 -52.49 104.82 -11.71
C ASP A 211 -52.91 103.43 -11.20
N PRO A 212 -51.96 102.54 -10.84
CA PRO A 212 -52.28 101.17 -10.42
C PRO A 212 -53.22 101.15 -9.20
N PHE A 213 -54.39 100.52 -9.36
CA PHE A 213 -55.44 100.49 -8.35
C PHE A 213 -55.69 99.07 -7.81
N PRO A 214 -56.05 98.92 -6.52
CA PRO A 214 -56.55 97.65 -6.00
C PRO A 214 -57.99 97.40 -6.48
N LEU A 215 -58.38 96.14 -6.56
CA LEU A 215 -59.80 95.79 -6.59
C LEU A 215 -60.33 95.73 -5.15
N TYR A 216 -61.51 96.27 -4.91
CA TYR A 216 -62.19 96.20 -3.60
C TYR A 216 -62.88 94.84 -3.40
N PRO A 217 -63.21 94.43 -2.16
CA PRO A 217 -63.88 93.16 -1.90
C PRO A 217 -65.23 93.05 -2.62
N GLY A 218 -65.28 92.25 -3.69
CA GLY A 218 -66.45 92.06 -4.56
C GLY A 218 -66.35 92.69 -5.96
N GLU A 219 -65.30 93.47 -6.25
CA GLU A 219 -64.96 93.90 -7.62
C GLU A 219 -64.27 92.77 -8.40
N GLU A 220 -64.70 92.51 -9.64
CA GLU A 220 -64.10 91.53 -10.55
C GLU A 220 -63.71 92.20 -11.89
N ILE A 221 -62.85 91.56 -12.71
CA ILE A 221 -62.28 92.19 -13.91
C ILE A 221 -62.41 91.33 -15.18
N GLN A 222 -62.67 91.97 -16.33
CA GLN A 222 -62.77 91.31 -17.64
C GLN A 222 -61.65 91.72 -18.62
N GLN A 223 -61.47 90.92 -19.67
CA GLN A 223 -60.19 90.71 -20.39
C GLN A 223 -59.82 91.73 -21.49
N ILE A 224 -58.54 91.66 -21.91
CA ILE A 224 -57.90 92.39 -23.00
C ILE A 224 -57.34 91.37 -24.02
N VAL A 225 -57.31 91.71 -25.31
CA VAL A 225 -56.78 90.87 -26.42
C VAL A 225 -55.33 91.28 -26.74
N TYR A 226 -54.45 90.32 -27.02
CA TYR A 226 -53.02 90.53 -27.26
C TYR A 226 -52.63 90.31 -28.73
N PRO A 227 -51.45 90.79 -29.19
CA PRO A 227 -50.83 90.31 -30.44
C PRO A 227 -50.74 88.77 -30.48
N ASP A 228 -50.75 88.20 -31.69
CA ASP A 228 -50.77 86.74 -31.95
C ASP A 228 -51.94 85.98 -31.28
N THR A 229 -52.99 86.70 -30.86
CA THR A 229 -54.25 86.14 -30.37
C THR A 229 -55.44 86.78 -31.08
N ALA A 230 -56.53 86.03 -31.19
CA ALA A 230 -57.80 86.50 -31.72
C ALA A 230 -58.96 85.95 -30.90
N LEU A 231 -60.06 86.69 -30.80
CA LEU A 231 -61.32 86.17 -30.28
C LEU A 231 -62.11 85.54 -31.43
N ARG A 232 -62.55 84.28 -31.31
CA ARG A 232 -63.66 83.78 -32.14
C ARG A 232 -64.95 84.35 -31.58
N LEU A 233 -65.61 85.17 -32.39
CA LEU A 233 -66.88 85.82 -32.10
C LEU A 233 -68.00 85.08 -32.83
N GLN A 234 -69.20 85.07 -32.24
CA GLN A 234 -70.41 84.54 -32.87
C GLN A 234 -71.59 85.49 -32.70
N ALA A 235 -72.36 85.70 -33.77
CA ALA A 235 -73.59 86.48 -33.72
C ALA A 235 -74.70 85.67 -33.02
N LEU A 236 -75.32 86.24 -31.98
CA LEU A 236 -76.45 85.63 -31.27
C LEU A 236 -77.79 85.92 -31.95
N LEU A 237 -77.85 86.98 -32.75
CA LEU A 237 -79.04 87.49 -33.46
C LEU A 237 -78.58 88.32 -34.66
N ASP A 238 -79.46 88.52 -35.64
CA ASP A 238 -79.14 89.27 -36.87
C ASP A 238 -78.87 90.75 -36.57
N PHE A 239 -77.68 91.25 -36.95
CA PHE A 239 -77.32 92.66 -36.76
C PHE A 239 -76.40 93.20 -37.87
N GLU A 240 -76.35 94.52 -38.01
CA GLU A 240 -75.43 95.22 -38.90
C GLU A 240 -74.23 95.74 -38.11
N ASP A 241 -73.02 95.36 -38.51
CA ASP A 241 -71.78 95.72 -37.83
C ASP A 241 -71.38 97.17 -38.12
N ALA A 242 -70.48 97.75 -37.32
CA ALA A 242 -70.01 99.13 -37.46
C ALA A 242 -69.25 99.40 -38.78
N GLY A 243 -68.92 98.36 -39.54
CA GLY A 243 -68.40 98.43 -40.91
C GLY A 243 -69.45 98.28 -42.03
N GLY A 244 -70.75 98.21 -41.71
CA GLY A 244 -71.83 97.97 -42.68
C GLY A 244 -71.99 96.50 -43.11
N GLU A 245 -71.30 95.57 -42.46
CA GLU A 245 -71.40 94.13 -42.74
C GLU A 245 -72.60 93.54 -41.97
N LYS A 246 -73.53 92.92 -42.69
CA LYS A 246 -74.72 92.27 -42.10
C LYS A 246 -74.37 90.86 -41.68
N ARG A 247 -74.46 90.57 -40.38
CA ARG A 247 -74.19 89.25 -39.80
C ARG A 247 -75.51 88.57 -39.44
N VAL A 248 -75.61 87.28 -39.75
CA VAL A 248 -76.77 86.44 -39.44
C VAL A 248 -76.52 85.66 -38.16
N ALA A 249 -77.57 85.38 -37.38
CA ALA A 249 -77.49 84.56 -36.18
C ALA A 249 -76.76 83.22 -36.45
N GLY A 250 -75.70 82.97 -35.69
CA GLY A 250 -74.83 81.80 -35.82
C GLY A 250 -73.56 82.00 -36.64
N ASP A 251 -73.39 83.10 -37.38
CA ASP A 251 -72.13 83.41 -38.08
C ASP A 251 -70.96 83.55 -37.09
N GLU A 252 -69.81 82.97 -37.43
CA GLU A 252 -68.56 83.07 -36.67
C GLU A 252 -67.50 83.85 -37.44
N TRP A 253 -66.75 84.72 -36.76
CA TRP A 253 -65.60 85.44 -37.32
C TRP A 253 -64.50 85.64 -36.27
N LEU A 254 -63.36 86.19 -36.68
CA LEU A 254 -62.26 86.53 -35.78
C LEU A 254 -62.14 88.04 -35.57
N PHE A 255 -61.90 88.44 -34.32
CA PHE A 255 -61.32 89.74 -34.00
C PHE A 255 -59.82 89.54 -33.71
N GLU A 256 -58.98 89.89 -34.67
CA GLU A 256 -57.52 89.72 -34.59
C GLU A 256 -56.84 90.85 -33.80
N GLY A 257 -55.92 90.51 -32.88
CA GLY A 257 -55.13 91.49 -32.15
C GLY A 257 -53.91 92.02 -32.95
N PRO A 258 -53.32 93.17 -32.55
CA PRO A 258 -53.65 93.96 -31.37
C PRO A 258 -54.80 94.94 -31.59
N GLY A 259 -55.84 94.83 -30.77
CA GLY A 259 -56.99 95.73 -30.74
C GLY A 259 -57.82 95.48 -29.49
N THR A 260 -58.62 96.46 -29.08
CA THR A 260 -59.49 96.33 -27.91
C THR A 260 -60.91 95.99 -28.38
N TYR A 261 -61.36 94.77 -28.10
CA TYR A 261 -62.72 94.35 -28.42
C TYR A 261 -63.71 95.02 -27.45
N ILE A 262 -64.66 95.80 -28.00
CA ILE A 262 -65.77 96.38 -27.26
C ILE A 262 -66.92 95.36 -27.28
N PRO A 263 -67.32 94.78 -26.13
CA PRO A 263 -68.41 93.80 -26.08
C PRO A 263 -69.74 94.39 -26.58
N ARG A 264 -70.51 93.57 -27.30
CA ARG A 264 -71.85 93.91 -27.78
C ARG A 264 -72.84 92.83 -27.32
N LYS A 265 -74.09 93.22 -27.06
CA LYS A 265 -75.16 92.29 -26.62
C LYS A 265 -75.56 91.30 -27.70
N GLU A 266 -75.28 91.63 -28.96
CA GLU A 266 -75.57 90.84 -30.16
C GLU A 266 -74.49 89.77 -30.44
N VAL A 267 -73.35 89.79 -29.72
CA VAL A 267 -72.16 89.00 -30.08
C VAL A 267 -71.58 88.27 -28.86
N ALA A 268 -71.58 86.94 -28.91
CA ALA A 268 -70.87 86.10 -27.96
C ALA A 268 -69.37 85.99 -28.31
N VAL A 269 -68.52 86.00 -27.27
CA VAL A 269 -67.12 85.58 -27.39
C VAL A 269 -67.06 84.08 -27.09
N LEU A 270 -66.66 83.26 -28.05
CA LEU A 270 -66.60 81.80 -27.89
C LEU A 270 -65.28 81.36 -27.25
N GLU A 271 -64.15 81.76 -27.82
CA GLU A 271 -62.82 81.38 -27.33
C GLU A 271 -61.72 82.34 -27.80
N THR A 272 -60.61 82.39 -27.07
CA THR A 272 -59.39 83.11 -27.46
C THR A 272 -58.43 82.17 -28.17
N ILE A 273 -58.42 82.22 -29.51
CA ILE A 273 -57.48 81.48 -30.36
C ILE A 273 -56.09 82.13 -30.24
N LYS A 274 -55.05 81.29 -30.20
CA LYS A 274 -53.63 81.72 -30.20
C LYS A 274 -52.95 81.20 -31.46
N ALA A 275 -52.03 81.98 -32.02
CA ALA A 275 -51.24 81.54 -33.16
C ALA A 275 -50.31 80.37 -32.78
N THR A 276 -50.24 79.36 -33.66
CA THR A 276 -49.37 78.19 -33.50
C THR A 276 -48.05 78.43 -34.24
N VAL A 277 -46.92 78.33 -33.54
CA VAL A 277 -45.60 78.60 -34.12
C VAL A 277 -45.08 77.38 -34.89
N ILE A 278 -45.05 77.48 -36.21
CA ILE A 278 -44.47 76.51 -37.14
C ILE A 278 -42.97 76.80 -37.26
N ARG A 279 -42.12 75.80 -36.97
CA ARG A 279 -40.66 75.89 -37.15
C ARG A 279 -40.24 75.38 -38.53
N GLU A 280 -38.96 75.58 -38.86
CA GLU A 280 -38.32 74.86 -39.97
C GLU A 280 -38.48 73.34 -39.80
N ASN A 281 -38.62 72.62 -40.92
CA ASN A 281 -38.91 71.18 -40.95
C ASN A 281 -40.21 70.76 -40.21
N GLN A 282 -41.17 71.68 -40.06
CA GLN A 282 -42.51 71.40 -39.55
C GLN A 282 -43.60 71.93 -40.49
N ALA A 283 -44.79 71.35 -40.39
CA ALA A 283 -46.03 71.84 -40.99
C ALA A 283 -47.17 71.72 -39.98
N ILE A 284 -48.12 72.67 -39.99
CA ILE A 284 -49.38 72.51 -39.26
C ILE A 284 -50.40 71.80 -40.15
N ARG A 285 -51.14 70.84 -39.61
CA ARG A 285 -52.27 70.18 -40.29
C ARG A 285 -53.57 70.86 -39.87
N LEU A 286 -54.37 71.23 -40.86
CA LEU A 286 -55.62 71.95 -40.68
C LEU A 286 -56.78 71.13 -41.26
N ARG A 287 -57.97 71.29 -40.67
CA ARG A 287 -59.23 70.72 -41.14
C ARG A 287 -60.30 71.81 -41.27
N ALA A 288 -61.10 71.78 -42.33
CA ALA A 288 -62.20 72.72 -42.53
C ALA A 288 -63.44 72.29 -41.73
N ARG A 289 -63.92 73.15 -40.82
CA ARG A 289 -65.17 72.93 -40.07
C ARG A 289 -66.44 73.25 -40.88
N LYS A 290 -66.31 74.09 -41.90
CA LYS A 290 -67.37 74.57 -42.80
C LYS A 290 -66.75 74.82 -44.17
N GLU A 291 -67.55 74.74 -45.24
CA GLU A 291 -67.09 75.13 -46.57
C GLU A 291 -66.68 76.60 -46.60
N GLY A 292 -65.56 76.91 -47.25
CA GLY A 292 -64.99 78.26 -47.22
C GLY A 292 -63.71 78.39 -48.02
N VAL A 293 -62.92 79.41 -47.69
CA VAL A 293 -61.61 79.71 -48.28
C VAL A 293 -60.57 79.74 -47.16
N ASP A 294 -59.45 79.03 -47.33
CA ASP A 294 -58.35 79.06 -46.36
C ASP A 294 -57.53 80.35 -46.45
N ARG A 295 -56.63 80.60 -45.48
CA ARG A 295 -55.71 81.77 -45.55
C ARG A 295 -54.77 81.78 -46.77
N GLY A 296 -54.71 80.69 -47.55
CA GLY A 296 -53.98 80.61 -48.82
C GLY A 296 -54.81 81.00 -50.05
N GLY A 297 -56.10 81.31 -49.90
CA GLY A 297 -57.01 81.61 -51.01
C GLY A 297 -57.59 80.37 -51.69
N VAL A 298 -57.36 79.17 -51.14
CA VAL A 298 -57.87 77.91 -51.72
C VAL A 298 -59.24 77.59 -51.13
N ARG A 299 -60.21 77.24 -51.99
CA ARG A 299 -61.52 76.75 -51.54
C ARG A 299 -61.37 75.38 -50.87
N ARG A 300 -61.98 75.22 -49.69
CA ARG A 300 -61.98 73.97 -48.91
C ARG A 300 -63.40 73.48 -48.69
N VAL A 301 -63.61 72.17 -48.81
CA VAL A 301 -64.89 71.52 -48.46
C VAL A 301 -64.90 71.08 -46.99
N THR A 302 -66.09 70.95 -46.40
CA THR A 302 -66.22 70.53 -44.99
C THR A 302 -65.55 69.17 -44.75
N GLY A 303 -64.69 69.09 -43.72
CA GLY A 303 -63.92 67.90 -43.41
C GLY A 303 -62.65 67.71 -44.25
N GLU A 304 -62.35 68.57 -45.22
CA GLU A 304 -61.09 68.52 -45.96
C GLU A 304 -59.90 68.82 -45.04
N GLU A 305 -58.82 68.06 -45.22
CA GLU A 305 -57.56 68.27 -44.50
C GLU A 305 -56.42 68.67 -45.45
N TRP A 306 -55.64 69.67 -45.03
CA TRP A 306 -54.44 70.17 -45.72
C TRP A 306 -53.32 70.52 -44.73
N GLN A 307 -52.18 70.99 -45.25
CA GLN A 307 -51.03 71.41 -44.46
C GLN A 307 -50.58 72.83 -44.84
N VAL A 308 -50.19 73.63 -43.85
CA VAL A 308 -49.48 74.90 -44.06
C VAL A 308 -48.02 74.75 -43.62
N ARG A 309 -47.10 75.09 -44.53
CA ARG A 309 -45.64 74.90 -44.40
C ARG A 309 -44.87 76.23 -44.22
N LYS A 310 -45.59 77.34 -44.05
CA LYS A 310 -44.99 78.68 -43.88
C LYS A 310 -44.48 78.83 -42.44
N VAL A 311 -43.16 78.89 -42.28
CA VAL A 311 -42.50 79.10 -40.98
C VAL A 311 -42.95 80.43 -40.36
N GLY A 312 -43.18 80.43 -39.03
CA GLY A 312 -43.68 81.58 -38.27
C GLY A 312 -44.92 81.26 -37.44
N ALA A 313 -45.54 82.28 -36.87
CA ALA A 313 -46.80 82.15 -36.15
C ALA A 313 -47.98 82.04 -37.15
N TYR A 314 -48.67 80.90 -37.14
CA TYR A 314 -49.90 80.69 -37.92
C TYR A 314 -51.12 80.85 -37.03
N LEU A 315 -51.89 81.91 -37.24
CA LEU A 315 -53.19 82.12 -36.59
C LEU A 315 -54.28 81.41 -37.43
N PRO A 316 -54.98 80.39 -36.91
CA PRO A 316 -56.08 79.75 -37.65
C PRO A 316 -57.17 80.75 -38.06
N GLY A 317 -57.89 80.47 -39.14
CA GLY A 317 -59.16 81.13 -39.47
C GLY A 317 -60.33 80.63 -38.60
N ALA A 318 -61.46 81.35 -38.57
CA ALA A 318 -62.62 81.01 -37.71
C ALA A 318 -63.13 79.56 -37.91
N HIS A 319 -63.08 79.05 -39.14
CA HIS A 319 -63.51 77.69 -39.50
C HIS A 319 -62.33 76.72 -39.75
N GLU A 320 -61.08 77.12 -39.46
CA GLU A 320 -59.89 76.27 -39.57
C GLU A 320 -59.60 75.59 -38.22
N GLU A 321 -59.70 74.27 -38.18
CA GLU A 321 -59.38 73.46 -37.01
C GLU A 321 -57.94 72.95 -37.08
N VAL A 322 -57.14 73.27 -36.06
CA VAL A 322 -55.78 72.73 -35.92
C VAL A 322 -55.85 71.28 -35.42
N LEU A 323 -55.23 70.36 -36.15
CA LEU A 323 -55.13 68.95 -35.75
C LEU A 323 -53.79 68.65 -35.07
N ASP A 324 -52.68 68.70 -35.82
CA ASP A 324 -51.34 68.36 -35.34
C ASP A 324 -50.24 69.20 -36.01
N ILE A 325 -49.01 69.04 -35.50
CA ILE A 325 -47.79 69.57 -36.12
C ILE A 325 -46.99 68.37 -36.65
N VAL A 326 -46.93 68.26 -37.98
CA VAL A 326 -46.20 67.21 -38.69
C VAL A 326 -44.73 67.61 -38.80
N ASN A 327 -43.84 66.78 -38.26
CA ASN A 327 -42.39 66.95 -38.38
C ASN A 327 -41.86 66.28 -39.66
N ALA A 328 -40.78 66.81 -40.24
CA ALA A 328 -40.09 66.17 -41.35
C ALA A 328 -39.30 64.92 -40.89
N PHE A 329 -39.29 63.89 -41.73
CA PHE A 329 -38.35 62.79 -41.64
C PHE A 329 -37.03 63.21 -42.30
N ILE A 330 -35.94 63.16 -41.53
CA ILE A 330 -34.58 63.40 -42.02
C ILE A 330 -34.08 62.11 -42.69
N LEU A 331 -33.75 62.21 -43.97
CA LEU A 331 -33.28 61.11 -44.82
C LEU A 331 -31.74 61.12 -44.89
N THR A 332 -31.14 59.94 -45.08
CA THR A 332 -29.68 59.84 -45.25
C THR A 332 -29.32 58.78 -46.30
N ASP A 333 -28.03 58.72 -46.64
CA ASP A 333 -27.35 57.60 -47.33
C ASP A 333 -27.85 56.19 -46.93
N LYS A 334 -28.24 56.02 -45.66
CA LYS A 334 -28.62 54.76 -45.02
C LYS A 334 -30.10 54.61 -44.77
N LYS A 335 -30.92 55.66 -44.99
CA LYS A 335 -32.35 55.69 -44.62
C LYS A 335 -33.21 56.30 -45.73
N ALA A 336 -34.04 55.45 -46.33
CA ALA A 336 -35.15 55.85 -47.18
C ALA A 336 -36.47 55.81 -46.37
N LEU A 337 -37.45 56.62 -46.76
CA LEU A 337 -38.80 56.58 -46.20
C LEU A 337 -39.74 55.87 -47.17
N HIS A 338 -40.42 54.82 -46.70
CA HIS A 338 -41.43 54.09 -47.46
C HIS A 338 -42.79 54.72 -47.21
N VAL A 339 -43.41 55.19 -48.29
CA VAL A 339 -44.69 55.91 -48.27
C VAL A 339 -45.68 55.29 -49.25
N ARG A 340 -46.98 55.42 -48.94
CA ARG A 340 -48.12 54.96 -49.73
C ARG A 340 -49.07 56.11 -50.01
N ALA A 341 -49.64 56.19 -51.21
CA ALA A 341 -50.66 57.18 -51.55
C ALA A 341 -52.05 56.75 -51.06
N THR A 342 -52.71 57.58 -50.24
CA THR A 342 -54.06 57.32 -49.71
C THR A 342 -55.19 57.76 -50.65
N ARG A 343 -54.91 58.73 -51.52
CA ARG A 343 -55.80 59.26 -52.56
C ARG A 343 -54.95 59.65 -53.79
N PRO A 344 -55.50 59.74 -55.02
CA PRO A 344 -54.72 60.20 -56.15
C PRO A 344 -54.31 61.66 -55.95
N PHE A 345 -53.01 61.95 -56.08
CA PHE A 345 -52.45 63.28 -55.92
C PHE A 345 -51.12 63.40 -56.65
N ARG A 346 -50.60 64.63 -56.78
CA ARG A 346 -49.28 64.89 -57.34
C ARG A 346 -48.27 65.10 -56.21
N ASP A 347 -47.19 64.33 -56.22
CA ASP A 347 -46.18 64.37 -55.16
C ASP A 347 -45.29 65.62 -55.22
N ALA A 348 -44.52 65.85 -54.16
CA ALA A 348 -43.59 66.98 -54.07
C ALA A 348 -42.40 66.90 -55.06
N GLY A 349 -42.20 65.76 -55.73
CA GLY A 349 -41.28 65.59 -56.85
C GLY A 349 -41.95 65.79 -58.23
N GLY A 350 -43.23 66.20 -58.26
CA GLY A 350 -43.99 66.48 -59.46
C GLY A 350 -44.54 65.25 -60.19
N ARG A 351 -44.48 64.05 -59.60
CA ARG A 351 -45.01 62.80 -60.19
C ARG A 351 -46.46 62.58 -59.73
N ASP A 352 -47.32 62.13 -60.63
CA ASP A 352 -48.69 61.77 -60.29
C ASP A 352 -48.74 60.36 -59.66
N ARG A 353 -49.42 60.24 -58.53
CA ARG A 353 -49.56 59.01 -57.73
C ARG A 353 -51.02 58.57 -57.66
N ARG A 354 -51.27 57.26 -57.68
CA ARG A 354 -52.60 56.65 -57.55
C ARG A 354 -52.77 56.00 -56.18
N THR A 355 -54.01 55.90 -55.69
CA THR A 355 -54.31 55.23 -54.41
C THR A 355 -53.70 53.83 -54.36
N GLY A 356 -52.99 53.53 -53.27
CA GLY A 356 -52.35 52.23 -53.05
C GLY A 356 -50.99 52.07 -53.73
N GLU A 357 -50.52 53.02 -54.53
CA GLU A 357 -49.12 53.01 -54.99
C GLU A 357 -48.17 53.31 -53.83
N GLU A 358 -47.08 52.55 -53.75
CA GLU A 358 -46.05 52.69 -52.73
C GLU A 358 -44.69 53.00 -53.37
N TRP A 359 -43.87 53.83 -52.72
CA TRP A 359 -42.52 54.15 -53.18
C TRP A 359 -41.59 54.51 -52.02
N LEU A 360 -40.29 54.60 -52.34
CA LEU A 360 -39.28 55.14 -51.45
C LEU A 360 -38.99 56.61 -51.76
N VAL A 361 -38.94 57.44 -50.74
CA VAL A 361 -38.28 58.76 -50.78
C VAL A 361 -36.86 58.57 -50.25
N THR A 362 -35.86 59.06 -50.98
CA THR A 362 -34.44 58.92 -50.61
C THR A 362 -33.76 60.29 -50.50
N MET A 363 -32.58 60.34 -49.86
CA MET A 363 -31.77 61.57 -49.77
C MET A 363 -31.46 62.20 -51.14
N ALA A 364 -31.42 61.41 -52.22
CA ALA A 364 -31.22 61.90 -53.58
C ALA A 364 -32.42 62.69 -54.16
N GLU A 365 -33.61 62.57 -53.55
CA GLU A 365 -34.77 63.42 -53.88
C GLU A 365 -34.90 64.64 -52.96
N ARG A 366 -34.58 64.48 -51.67
CA ARG A 366 -34.60 65.55 -50.64
C ARG A 366 -33.99 65.07 -49.32
N GLU A 367 -33.35 65.99 -48.58
CA GLU A 367 -32.77 65.70 -47.26
C GLU A 367 -33.82 65.54 -46.15
N ALA A 368 -34.92 66.30 -46.23
CA ALA A 368 -36.01 66.26 -45.28
C ALA A 368 -37.36 66.11 -46.03
N HIS A 369 -38.21 65.18 -45.59
CA HIS A 369 -39.56 65.01 -46.14
C HIS A 369 -40.64 65.19 -45.08
N ILE A 370 -41.53 66.16 -45.28
CA ILE A 370 -42.78 66.29 -44.52
C ILE A 370 -43.86 65.51 -45.29
N PRO A 371 -44.39 64.38 -44.76
CA PRO A 371 -45.43 63.61 -45.42
C PRO A 371 -46.66 64.48 -45.68
N SER A 372 -47.19 64.42 -46.90
CA SER A 372 -48.44 65.09 -47.29
C SER A 372 -49.66 64.43 -46.64
N VAL A 373 -50.81 65.11 -46.59
CA VAL A 373 -52.09 64.51 -46.14
C VAL A 373 -52.53 63.35 -47.06
N ALA A 374 -52.02 63.29 -48.29
CA ALA A 374 -52.25 62.18 -49.22
C ALA A 374 -51.19 61.06 -49.12
N GLU A 375 -50.21 61.18 -48.21
CA GLU A 375 -49.12 60.21 -48.01
C GLU A 375 -49.23 59.55 -46.63
N GLU A 376 -49.35 58.23 -46.62
CA GLU A 376 -49.21 57.39 -45.43
C GLU A 376 -47.76 56.93 -45.31
N VAL A 377 -47.15 57.09 -44.14
CA VAL A 377 -45.80 56.56 -43.88
C VAL A 377 -45.92 55.10 -43.46
N VAL A 378 -45.44 54.19 -44.31
CA VAL A 378 -45.43 52.74 -44.05
C VAL A 378 -44.23 52.36 -43.17
N GLY A 379 -43.08 53.02 -43.36
CA GLY A 379 -41.91 52.80 -42.51
C GLY A 379 -40.64 53.50 -42.98
N VAL A 380 -39.52 53.18 -42.32
CA VAL A 380 -38.16 53.61 -42.72
C VAL A 380 -37.38 52.38 -43.17
N VAL A 381 -36.90 52.40 -44.42
CA VAL A 381 -36.13 51.31 -45.02
C VAL A 381 -34.64 51.63 -44.92
N ASN A 382 -33.90 50.75 -44.26
CA ASN A 382 -32.44 50.87 -44.15
C ASN A 382 -31.76 50.39 -45.45
N VAL A 383 -30.61 50.96 -45.78
CA VAL A 383 -29.82 50.53 -46.94
C VAL A 383 -29.28 49.11 -46.75
N THR A 384 -29.42 48.27 -47.78
CA THR A 384 -28.79 46.95 -47.88
C THR A 384 -27.42 47.11 -48.52
N THR A 385 -26.35 46.79 -47.78
CA THR A 385 -24.96 46.89 -48.24
C THR A 385 -24.36 45.51 -48.43
N LEU A 386 -23.95 45.19 -49.65
CA LEU A 386 -23.16 44.00 -49.97
C LEU A 386 -21.67 44.37 -50.01
N SER A 387 -20.82 43.56 -49.39
CA SER A 387 -19.36 43.63 -49.59
C SER A 387 -18.94 42.91 -50.89
N SER A 388 -17.66 43.02 -51.26
CA SER A 388 -17.09 42.33 -52.43
C SER A 388 -17.26 40.81 -52.41
N ARG A 389 -17.31 40.21 -51.21
CA ARG A 389 -17.49 38.77 -50.97
C ARG A 389 -18.92 38.38 -50.57
N GLN A 390 -19.91 39.23 -50.85
CA GLN A 390 -21.31 38.97 -50.55
C GLN A 390 -22.21 39.11 -51.77
N TYR A 391 -23.33 38.41 -51.69
CA TYR A 391 -24.44 38.49 -52.63
C TYR A 391 -25.77 38.36 -51.88
N CYS A 392 -26.88 38.64 -52.56
CA CYS A 392 -28.20 38.28 -52.08
C CYS A 392 -29.11 37.92 -53.25
N VAL A 393 -30.22 37.26 -52.95
CA VAL A 393 -31.27 36.94 -53.92
C VAL A 393 -32.50 37.76 -53.56
N ILE A 394 -32.85 38.71 -54.43
CA ILE A 394 -34.08 39.50 -54.31
C ILE A 394 -35.21 38.71 -54.96
N LEU A 395 -36.25 38.43 -54.18
CA LEU A 395 -37.54 37.90 -54.63
C LEU A 395 -38.45 39.04 -55.06
N ASP A 396 -39.33 38.75 -56.02
CA ASP A 396 -40.28 39.66 -56.66
C ASP A 396 -39.66 41.01 -57.11
N PRO A 397 -38.49 40.98 -57.79
CA PRO A 397 -37.71 42.17 -58.11
C PRO A 397 -38.51 43.20 -58.91
N VAL A 398 -38.45 44.47 -58.53
CA VAL A 398 -39.13 45.56 -59.23
C VAL A 398 -38.46 45.81 -60.58
N GLY A 399 -39.28 45.87 -61.63
CA GLY A 399 -38.88 46.12 -63.01
C GLY A 399 -38.78 47.61 -63.37
N PRO A 400 -38.33 47.93 -64.60
CA PRO A 400 -38.28 49.31 -65.10
C PRO A 400 -39.68 49.94 -65.29
N ASP A 401 -40.73 49.13 -65.24
CA ASP A 401 -42.15 49.50 -65.22
C ASP A 401 -42.67 49.85 -63.81
N GLY A 402 -41.80 49.80 -62.78
CA GLY A 402 -42.12 50.19 -61.41
C GLY A 402 -42.96 49.19 -60.63
N LYS A 403 -43.04 47.92 -61.09
CA LYS A 403 -43.85 46.86 -60.46
C LYS A 403 -43.02 45.64 -60.08
N PRO A 404 -43.37 44.93 -58.99
CA PRO A 404 -42.69 43.70 -58.57
C PRO A 404 -42.98 42.54 -59.55
N GLN A 405 -41.92 41.85 -59.98
CA GLN A 405 -42.02 40.72 -60.91
C GLN A 405 -42.29 39.42 -60.16
N LEU A 406 -43.56 39.21 -59.77
CA LEU A 406 -43.99 38.08 -58.95
C LEU A 406 -43.45 36.72 -59.43
N GLY A 407 -42.81 35.98 -58.53
CA GLY A 407 -42.19 34.68 -58.78
C GLY A 407 -40.83 34.72 -59.49
N GLN A 408 -40.28 35.90 -59.79
CA GLN A 408 -38.91 36.04 -60.32
C GLN A 408 -37.88 36.20 -59.20
N LYS A 409 -36.62 35.89 -59.53
CA LYS A 409 -35.46 36.03 -58.63
C LYS A 409 -34.35 36.83 -59.29
N ARG A 410 -33.85 37.87 -58.63
CA ARG A 410 -32.72 38.70 -59.10
C ARG A 410 -31.55 38.58 -58.12
N VAL A 411 -30.51 37.86 -58.55
CA VAL A 411 -29.25 37.76 -57.79
C VAL A 411 -28.47 39.07 -57.94
N VAL A 412 -28.11 39.70 -56.82
CA VAL A 412 -27.25 40.90 -56.76
C VAL A 412 -25.97 40.52 -56.05
N LYS A 413 -24.80 40.84 -56.62
CA LYS A 413 -23.49 40.46 -56.06
C LYS A 413 -22.44 41.56 -56.22
N GLY A 414 -21.42 41.50 -55.37
CA GLY A 414 -20.31 42.45 -55.34
C GLY A 414 -20.68 43.75 -54.63
N GLU A 415 -19.67 44.61 -54.43
CA GLU A 415 -19.77 45.79 -53.57
C GLU A 415 -20.83 46.79 -54.07
N ARG A 416 -21.97 46.84 -53.37
CA ARG A 416 -23.15 47.62 -53.74
C ARG A 416 -24.00 47.97 -52.53
N SER A 417 -24.47 49.22 -52.50
CA SER A 417 -25.44 49.73 -51.53
C SER A 417 -26.74 50.08 -52.25
N PHE A 418 -27.86 49.51 -51.82
CA PHE A 418 -29.18 49.75 -52.42
C PHE A 418 -30.31 49.63 -51.40
N PHE A 419 -31.47 50.21 -51.70
CA PHE A 419 -32.70 50.02 -50.91
C PHE A 419 -33.61 49.00 -51.61
N LEU A 420 -34.17 48.06 -50.84
CA LEU A 420 -35.22 47.15 -51.31
C LEU A 420 -36.47 47.97 -51.66
N GLN A 421 -36.97 47.83 -52.88
CA GLN A 421 -38.18 48.52 -53.31
C GLN A 421 -39.44 47.90 -52.67
N PRO A 422 -40.58 48.61 -52.60
CA PRO A 422 -41.82 48.04 -52.08
C PRO A 422 -42.21 46.75 -52.83
N GLY A 423 -42.41 45.66 -52.08
CA GLY A 423 -42.63 44.31 -52.58
C GLY A 423 -41.37 43.44 -52.68
N GLU A 424 -40.17 44.04 -52.80
CA GLU A 424 -38.91 43.29 -52.82
C GLU A 424 -38.56 42.76 -51.43
N HIS A 425 -38.14 41.50 -51.38
CA HIS A 425 -37.66 40.85 -50.16
C HIS A 425 -36.45 39.97 -50.46
N LEU A 426 -35.61 39.72 -49.45
CA LEU A 426 -34.43 38.86 -49.60
C LEU A 426 -34.79 37.42 -49.25
N GLU A 427 -34.41 36.46 -50.09
CA GLU A 427 -34.76 35.04 -49.89
C GLU A 427 -34.16 34.45 -48.60
N GLU A 428 -32.85 34.64 -48.39
CA GLU A 428 -32.14 34.19 -47.19
C GLU A 428 -31.23 35.31 -46.65
N GLY A 429 -31.67 36.57 -46.80
CA GLY A 429 -30.89 37.75 -46.38
C GLY A 429 -29.66 38.03 -47.26
N ILE A 430 -28.55 38.41 -46.62
CA ILE A 430 -27.24 38.59 -47.25
C ILE A 430 -26.45 37.29 -47.07
N GLN A 431 -25.92 36.76 -48.17
CA GLN A 431 -25.17 35.51 -48.23
C GLN A 431 -23.70 35.79 -48.60
N ASP A 432 -22.78 35.03 -48.03
CA ASP A 432 -21.38 35.08 -48.42
C ASP A 432 -21.13 34.25 -49.69
N VAL A 433 -20.24 34.72 -50.56
CA VAL A 433 -19.83 34.05 -51.81
C VAL A 433 -19.16 32.71 -51.49
N TYR A 434 -19.47 31.65 -52.26
CA TYR A 434 -18.81 30.35 -52.09
C TYR A 434 -17.37 30.41 -52.58
N ILE A 435 -16.44 30.63 -51.66
CA ILE A 435 -15.00 30.47 -51.88
C ILE A 435 -14.67 28.99 -51.73
N LEU A 436 -14.19 28.35 -52.79
CA LEU A 436 -13.75 26.96 -52.81
C LEU A 436 -12.22 26.91 -52.89
N SER A 437 -11.58 26.09 -52.03
CA SER A 437 -10.18 25.71 -52.19
C SER A 437 -10.01 24.59 -53.24
N GLU A 438 -8.77 24.23 -53.55
CA GLU A 438 -8.45 23.12 -54.49
C GLU A 438 -9.01 21.77 -53.99
N GLU A 439 -9.11 21.61 -52.67
CA GLU A 439 -9.65 20.44 -51.99
C GLU A 439 -11.19 20.46 -51.87
N GLU A 440 -11.86 21.47 -52.41
CA GLU A 440 -13.31 21.64 -52.29
C GLU A 440 -14.05 21.67 -53.62
N GLY A 441 -15.33 21.27 -53.55
CA GLY A 441 -16.25 21.36 -54.68
C GLY A 441 -17.70 21.54 -54.26
N LEU A 442 -18.51 22.05 -55.19
CA LEU A 442 -19.97 22.13 -55.06
C LEU A 442 -20.60 21.16 -56.05
N VAL A 443 -21.51 20.32 -55.57
CA VAL A 443 -22.46 19.63 -56.44
C VAL A 443 -23.63 20.60 -56.69
N LEU A 444 -23.87 20.88 -57.96
CA LEU A 444 -24.87 21.83 -58.45
C LEU A 444 -25.98 21.09 -59.21
N ARG A 445 -27.22 21.59 -59.11
CA ARG A 445 -28.39 21.10 -59.86
C ARG A 445 -28.95 22.21 -60.75
N ALA A 446 -29.26 21.88 -62.01
CA ALA A 446 -29.92 22.82 -62.91
C ALA A 446 -31.44 22.82 -62.66
N LEU A 447 -32.01 24.00 -62.39
CA LEU A 447 -33.46 24.19 -62.28
C LEU A 447 -34.10 24.51 -63.64
N SER A 448 -33.35 25.15 -64.54
CA SER A 448 -33.85 25.58 -65.85
C SER A 448 -32.77 25.47 -66.94
N ARG A 449 -33.20 25.41 -68.20
CA ARG A 449 -32.33 25.31 -69.39
C ARG A 449 -31.56 26.61 -69.71
N ARG A 450 -31.74 27.67 -68.91
CA ARG A 450 -31.07 28.98 -69.11
C ARG A 450 -29.69 29.01 -68.44
N GLY A 451 -28.64 28.78 -69.24
CA GLY A 451 -27.24 28.90 -68.84
C GLY A 451 -26.29 28.85 -70.03
N GLY A 452 -25.05 29.32 -69.86
CA GLY A 452 -24.04 29.34 -70.95
C GLY A 452 -23.58 27.96 -71.42
N VAL A 453 -23.69 26.94 -70.56
CA VAL A 453 -23.61 25.52 -70.94
C VAL A 453 -25.04 24.96 -70.95
N GLN A 454 -25.46 24.34 -72.06
CA GLN A 454 -26.80 23.75 -72.15
C GLN A 454 -26.91 22.51 -71.26
N ARG A 455 -27.50 22.70 -70.07
CA ARG A 455 -27.88 21.63 -69.13
C ARG A 455 -29.39 21.44 -69.15
N ARG A 456 -29.85 20.21 -68.92
CA ARG A 456 -31.26 19.87 -68.76
C ARG A 456 -31.69 20.12 -67.30
N PRO A 457 -32.94 20.50 -67.03
CA PRO A 457 -33.46 20.54 -65.67
C PRO A 457 -33.25 19.18 -64.98
N GLY A 458 -32.73 19.20 -63.75
CA GLY A 458 -32.36 18.01 -62.98
C GLY A 458 -30.91 17.52 -63.19
N ASP A 459 -30.19 17.96 -64.21
CA ASP A 459 -28.77 17.59 -64.41
C ASP A 459 -27.93 18.02 -63.21
N ARG A 460 -27.08 17.09 -62.72
CA ARG A 460 -26.11 17.33 -61.65
C ARG A 460 -24.69 17.42 -62.21
N TRP A 461 -23.86 18.29 -61.64
CA TRP A 461 -22.43 18.35 -61.92
C TRP A 461 -21.65 18.85 -60.71
N MET A 462 -20.35 18.57 -60.68
CA MET A 462 -19.42 19.14 -59.71
C MET A 462 -18.72 20.37 -60.31
N LEU A 463 -18.64 21.45 -59.54
CA LEU A 463 -17.62 22.49 -59.67
C LEU A 463 -16.52 22.19 -58.64
N ARG A 464 -15.24 22.34 -59.00
CA ARG A 464 -14.10 22.25 -58.08
C ARG A 464 -13.43 23.62 -57.96
N GLY A 465 -12.76 23.88 -56.85
CA GLY A 465 -11.90 25.06 -56.70
C GLY A 465 -10.55 24.93 -57.43
N PRO A 466 -9.68 25.95 -57.32
CA PRO A 466 -9.87 27.17 -56.54
C PRO A 466 -10.73 28.20 -57.31
N ILE A 467 -11.90 28.59 -56.77
CA ILE A 467 -12.82 29.54 -57.43
C ILE A 467 -13.78 30.22 -56.44
N GLU A 468 -14.12 31.49 -56.69
CA GLU A 468 -15.23 32.20 -56.04
C GLU A 468 -16.51 32.04 -56.87
N TYR A 469 -17.55 31.40 -56.31
CA TYR A 469 -18.80 31.05 -57.01
C TYR A 469 -20.04 31.69 -56.37
N VAL A 470 -20.93 32.22 -57.21
CA VAL A 470 -22.26 32.69 -56.83
C VAL A 470 -23.30 31.95 -57.67
N PRO A 471 -24.28 31.25 -57.07
CA PRO A 471 -25.31 30.55 -57.83
C PRO A 471 -26.19 31.55 -58.59
N PRO A 472 -26.33 31.42 -59.93
CA PRO A 472 -27.36 32.14 -60.67
C PRO A 472 -28.74 31.52 -60.40
N ALA A 473 -29.81 32.30 -60.48
CA ALA A 473 -31.19 31.89 -60.15
C ALA A 473 -31.74 30.64 -60.90
N ALA A 474 -31.05 30.15 -61.93
CA ALA A 474 -31.38 28.90 -62.64
C ALA A 474 -30.64 27.65 -62.12
N VAL A 475 -29.81 27.79 -61.08
CA VAL A 475 -28.93 26.74 -60.53
C VAL A 475 -29.00 26.74 -59.01
N GLU A 476 -29.09 25.55 -58.44
CA GLU A 476 -29.20 25.28 -57.02
C GLU A 476 -27.91 24.59 -56.51
N VAL A 477 -27.46 24.94 -55.30
CA VAL A 477 -26.33 24.29 -54.64
C VAL A 477 -26.86 23.12 -53.81
N MET A 478 -26.54 21.88 -54.22
CA MET A 478 -27.04 20.67 -53.56
C MET A 478 -26.19 20.29 -52.34
N LEU A 479 -24.86 20.26 -52.51
CA LEU A 479 -23.92 19.75 -51.51
C LEU A 479 -22.57 20.46 -51.68
N ARG A 480 -22.00 20.98 -50.59
CA ARG A 480 -20.55 21.22 -50.49
C ARG A 480 -19.87 19.87 -50.26
N ARG A 481 -18.74 19.64 -50.93
CA ARG A 481 -17.90 18.45 -50.77
C ARG A 481 -16.47 18.89 -50.55
N GLN A 482 -15.78 18.12 -49.72
CA GLN A 482 -14.35 18.27 -49.43
C GLN A 482 -13.66 16.98 -49.89
N ALA A 483 -12.40 17.07 -50.25
CA ALA A 483 -11.57 15.90 -50.50
C ALA A 483 -11.30 15.18 -49.17
N ILE A 484 -11.44 13.87 -49.15
CA ILE A 484 -11.17 13.05 -47.97
C ILE A 484 -9.70 12.63 -48.06
N PRO A 485 -8.81 13.07 -47.15
CA PRO A 485 -7.44 12.56 -47.08
C PRO A 485 -7.47 11.08 -46.67
N LEU A 486 -6.62 10.27 -47.29
CA LEU A 486 -6.52 8.82 -47.04
C LEU A 486 -5.04 8.43 -47.10
N ASP A 487 -4.51 7.89 -46.00
CA ASP A 487 -3.17 7.27 -45.96
C ASP A 487 -3.11 5.94 -46.74
N GLU A 488 -1.90 5.43 -47.01
CA GLU A 488 -1.66 4.15 -47.73
C GLU A 488 -2.44 2.95 -47.17
N ASN A 489 -2.73 2.96 -45.87
CA ASN A 489 -3.45 1.89 -45.15
C ASN A 489 -4.94 2.22 -44.91
N GLU A 490 -5.42 3.36 -45.39
CA GLU A 490 -6.77 3.88 -45.17
C GLU A 490 -7.57 3.94 -46.47
N GLY A 491 -8.88 3.88 -46.34
CA GLY A 491 -9.78 3.94 -47.49
C GLY A 491 -11.24 4.11 -47.12
N ILE A 492 -12.06 4.36 -48.14
CA ILE A 492 -13.52 4.53 -48.05
C ILE A 492 -14.23 3.64 -49.07
N TYR A 493 -15.42 3.17 -48.71
CA TYR A 493 -16.32 2.55 -49.67
C TYR A 493 -17.13 3.62 -50.40
N VAL A 494 -17.00 3.64 -51.72
CA VAL A 494 -17.69 4.57 -52.62
C VAL A 494 -18.69 3.80 -53.45
N ARG A 495 -19.94 4.28 -53.48
CA ARG A 495 -21.02 3.77 -54.33
C ARG A 495 -21.37 4.78 -55.40
N ASP A 496 -21.41 4.33 -56.65
CA ASP A 496 -21.96 5.07 -57.77
C ASP A 496 -23.50 4.96 -57.75
N ILE A 497 -24.18 6.11 -57.74
CA ILE A 497 -25.64 6.25 -57.69
C ILE A 497 -26.29 5.84 -59.02
N LYS A 498 -25.59 5.98 -60.15
CA LYS A 498 -26.07 5.64 -61.50
C LYS A 498 -25.89 4.16 -61.82
N THR A 499 -24.74 3.56 -61.51
CA THR A 499 -24.47 2.14 -61.79
C THR A 499 -24.77 1.21 -60.61
N GLY A 500 -24.97 1.76 -59.41
CA GLY A 500 -25.14 0.99 -58.17
C GLY A 500 -23.84 0.34 -57.66
N LYS A 501 -22.74 0.43 -58.41
CA LYS A 501 -21.49 -0.29 -58.14
C LYS A 501 -20.78 0.30 -56.92
N VAL A 502 -20.50 -0.56 -55.94
CA VAL A 502 -19.67 -0.24 -54.77
C VAL A 502 -18.22 -0.65 -55.04
N ARG A 503 -17.26 0.16 -54.58
CA ARG A 503 -15.82 -0.17 -54.56
C ARG A 503 -15.14 0.43 -53.33
N ALA A 504 -14.03 -0.15 -52.90
CA ALA A 504 -13.10 0.54 -52.01
C ALA A 504 -12.23 1.51 -52.81
N VAL A 505 -11.91 2.66 -52.24
CA VAL A 505 -10.87 3.61 -52.70
C VAL A 505 -9.89 3.79 -51.54
N ILE A 506 -8.59 3.66 -51.80
CA ILE A 506 -7.54 3.42 -50.80
C ILE A 506 -6.29 4.24 -51.17
N GLY A 507 -5.53 4.71 -50.18
CA GLY A 507 -4.14 5.14 -50.36
C GLY A 507 -3.88 6.45 -51.09
N HIS A 508 -4.89 7.29 -51.29
CA HIS A 508 -4.73 8.64 -51.83
C HIS A 508 -5.95 9.51 -51.53
N THR A 509 -5.74 10.80 -51.29
CA THR A 509 -6.80 11.80 -51.09
C THR A 509 -7.85 11.76 -52.21
N TYR A 510 -9.11 11.49 -51.86
CA TYR A 510 -10.19 11.26 -52.83
C TYR A 510 -11.38 12.22 -52.64
N MET A 511 -11.80 12.88 -53.71
CA MET A 511 -13.00 13.71 -53.75
C MET A 511 -14.12 13.00 -54.53
N LEU A 512 -15.14 12.54 -53.79
CA LEU A 512 -16.34 11.88 -54.31
C LEU A 512 -17.00 12.69 -55.44
N THR A 513 -17.12 12.11 -56.64
CA THR A 513 -17.71 12.78 -57.82
C THR A 513 -19.22 12.99 -57.68
N GLN A 514 -19.83 13.85 -58.52
CA GLN A 514 -21.26 14.25 -58.40
C GLN A 514 -22.27 13.10 -58.37
N ASP A 515 -21.90 11.93 -58.88
CA ASP A 515 -22.73 10.72 -58.96
C ASP A 515 -22.34 9.67 -57.91
N GLU A 516 -21.45 10.00 -56.99
CA GLU A 516 -20.95 9.09 -55.95
C GLU A 516 -21.41 9.49 -54.54
N GLU A 517 -21.65 8.48 -53.70
CA GLU A 517 -21.95 8.58 -52.27
C GLU A 517 -21.01 7.66 -51.47
N LEU A 518 -20.84 7.97 -50.17
CA LEU A 518 -20.20 7.07 -49.22
C LEU A 518 -21.14 5.90 -48.90
N TRP A 519 -20.62 4.68 -48.85
CA TRP A 519 -21.42 3.48 -48.61
C TRP A 519 -21.09 2.83 -47.27
N ALA A 520 -22.09 2.71 -46.40
CA ALA A 520 -21.94 2.04 -45.11
C ALA A 520 -21.89 0.51 -45.25
N LYS A 521 -20.72 -0.10 -45.07
CA LYS A 521 -20.57 -1.54 -44.94
C LYS A 521 -21.05 -2.00 -43.57
N ILE A 522 -22.13 -2.77 -43.55
CA ILE A 522 -22.64 -3.40 -42.32
C ILE A 522 -21.94 -4.74 -42.12
N LEU A 523 -21.42 -4.99 -40.92
CA LEU A 523 -20.86 -6.27 -40.52
C LEU A 523 -21.77 -6.96 -39.48
N PRO A 524 -21.72 -8.31 -39.36
CA PRO A 524 -22.37 -9.01 -38.25
C PRO A 524 -21.85 -8.51 -36.89
N GLN A 525 -22.73 -8.33 -35.90
CA GLN A 525 -22.39 -7.69 -34.63
C GLN A 525 -21.21 -8.35 -33.90
N ASN A 526 -21.08 -9.67 -34.00
CA ASN A 526 -19.96 -10.43 -33.44
C ASN A 526 -18.62 -10.14 -34.13
N VAL A 527 -18.62 -9.76 -35.41
CA VAL A 527 -17.42 -9.29 -36.12
C VAL A 527 -17.10 -7.86 -35.67
N GLU A 528 -18.11 -6.97 -35.60
CA GLU A 528 -17.91 -5.59 -35.13
C GLU A 528 -17.27 -5.58 -33.73
N THR A 529 -17.82 -6.34 -32.76
CA THR A 529 -17.25 -6.44 -31.41
C THR A 529 -15.81 -6.94 -31.40
N LEU A 530 -15.48 -7.97 -32.19
CA LEU A 530 -14.12 -8.53 -32.27
C LEU A 530 -13.10 -7.62 -32.95
N LEU A 531 -13.54 -6.72 -33.84
CA LEU A 531 -12.69 -5.70 -34.45
C LEU A 531 -12.50 -4.48 -33.53
N THR A 532 -13.53 -4.07 -32.78
CA THR A 532 -13.44 -3.00 -31.78
C THR A 532 -12.72 -3.42 -30.50
N SER A 533 -12.61 -4.72 -30.21
CA SER A 533 -11.84 -5.20 -29.06
C SER A 533 -10.35 -5.15 -29.36
N THR A 534 -9.69 -4.05 -28.95
CA THR A 534 -8.24 -3.81 -29.06
C THR A 534 -7.41 -4.72 -28.13
N LYS A 535 -7.79 -5.99 -28.00
CA LYS A 535 -7.08 -7.02 -27.24
C LYS A 535 -6.14 -7.75 -28.18
N ASP A 536 -4.86 -7.78 -27.86
CA ASP A 536 -3.89 -8.61 -28.59
C ASP A 536 -4.22 -10.10 -28.35
N PRO A 537 -4.53 -10.89 -29.40
CA PRO A 537 -4.86 -12.32 -29.27
C PRO A 537 -3.74 -13.18 -28.67
N LEU A 538 -2.51 -12.65 -28.61
CA LEU A 538 -1.35 -13.26 -27.99
C LEU A 538 -1.11 -12.72 -26.56
N ALA A 539 -1.14 -11.40 -26.35
CA ALA A 539 -0.77 -10.79 -25.06
C ALA A 539 -1.93 -10.73 -24.03
N ASP A 540 -3.14 -10.35 -24.43
CA ASP A 540 -4.26 -10.05 -23.49
C ASP A 540 -5.07 -11.29 -23.06
N ARG A 541 -4.57 -12.49 -23.34
CA ARG A 541 -5.27 -13.78 -23.12
C ARG A 541 -5.75 -14.02 -21.69
N SER A 542 -5.04 -13.47 -20.71
CA SER A 542 -5.39 -13.54 -19.29
C SER A 542 -6.44 -12.51 -18.88
N ASP A 543 -6.53 -11.36 -19.57
CA ASP A 543 -7.26 -10.18 -19.12
C ASP A 543 -8.72 -10.15 -19.63
N ARG A 544 -9.45 -11.21 -19.24
CA ARG A 544 -10.88 -11.41 -19.56
C ARG A 544 -11.82 -10.36 -18.94
N ARG A 545 -11.33 -9.42 -18.11
CA ARG A 545 -12.18 -8.53 -17.27
C ARG A 545 -12.06 -7.03 -17.51
N LYS A 546 -11.13 -6.55 -18.35
CA LYS A 546 -11.23 -5.16 -18.85
C LYS A 546 -12.45 -5.01 -19.75
N GLU A 547 -13.40 -4.21 -19.30
CA GLU A 547 -14.32 -3.47 -20.18
C GLU A 547 -13.47 -2.52 -21.03
N VAL A 548 -13.71 -2.53 -22.34
CA VAL A 548 -13.03 -1.64 -23.30
C VAL A 548 -14.09 -0.67 -23.79
N GLU A 549 -13.79 0.63 -23.77
CA GLU A 549 -14.68 1.63 -24.35
C GLU A 549 -14.81 1.37 -25.85
N MET A 550 -15.96 0.84 -26.27
CA MET A 550 -16.24 0.56 -27.67
C MET A 550 -16.48 1.87 -28.42
N THR A 551 -15.43 2.39 -29.06
CA THR A 551 -15.57 3.50 -30.01
C THR A 551 -16.46 3.08 -31.18
N ALA A 552 -17.37 3.96 -31.57
CA ALA A 552 -18.28 3.71 -32.69
C ALA A 552 -17.49 3.78 -34.01
N ARG A 553 -17.24 2.62 -34.61
CA ARG A 553 -16.54 2.49 -35.90
C ARG A 553 -17.34 3.18 -37.02
N ASP A 554 -16.69 4.02 -37.83
CA ASP A 554 -17.29 4.53 -39.07
C ASP A 554 -17.53 3.36 -40.04
N LYS A 555 -18.73 3.28 -40.60
CA LYS A 555 -19.14 2.18 -41.49
C LYS A 555 -18.81 2.45 -42.95
N THR A 556 -18.46 3.68 -43.30
CA THR A 556 -18.06 4.12 -44.64
C THR A 556 -16.56 3.92 -44.92
N GLU A 557 -15.73 3.93 -43.88
CA GLU A 557 -14.32 3.54 -43.94
C GLU A 557 -14.15 2.05 -44.31
N VAL A 558 -13.06 1.75 -45.02
CA VAL A 558 -12.63 0.38 -45.34
C VAL A 558 -12.33 -0.41 -44.07
N VAL A 559 -12.67 -1.69 -44.08
CA VAL A 559 -12.45 -2.57 -42.92
C VAL A 559 -11.04 -3.12 -43.02
N SER A 560 -10.10 -2.42 -42.37
CA SER A 560 -8.75 -2.91 -42.10
C SER A 560 -8.72 -3.81 -40.85
N TYR A 561 -7.85 -4.82 -40.87
CA TYR A 561 -7.46 -5.63 -39.71
C TYR A 561 -6.00 -6.03 -39.84
N ARG A 562 -5.18 -5.71 -38.85
CA ARG A 562 -3.77 -6.10 -38.81
C ARG A 562 -3.65 -7.52 -38.26
N VAL A 563 -3.18 -8.46 -39.07
CA VAL A 563 -3.05 -9.86 -38.65
C VAL A 563 -1.85 -10.00 -37.69
N PRO A 564 -2.01 -10.58 -36.48
CA PRO A 564 -0.89 -10.76 -35.55
C PRO A 564 0.21 -11.67 -36.11
N HIS A 565 1.43 -11.53 -35.58
CA HIS A 565 2.52 -12.48 -35.88
C HIS A 565 2.12 -13.91 -35.52
N ASN A 566 2.54 -14.88 -36.35
CA ASN A 566 2.12 -16.29 -36.27
C ASN A 566 0.59 -16.48 -36.23
N ALA A 567 -0.15 -15.63 -36.95
CA ALA A 567 -1.59 -15.78 -37.16
C ALA A 567 -1.95 -15.82 -38.65
N ALA A 568 -3.14 -16.34 -38.95
CA ALA A 568 -3.76 -16.31 -40.26
C ALA A 568 -5.22 -15.84 -40.15
N VAL A 569 -5.73 -15.12 -41.15
CA VAL A 569 -7.13 -14.71 -41.26
C VAL A 569 -7.70 -15.20 -42.58
N GLN A 570 -8.89 -15.81 -42.55
CA GLN A 570 -9.61 -16.22 -43.75
C GLN A 570 -10.68 -15.17 -44.11
N VAL A 571 -10.52 -14.57 -45.28
CA VAL A 571 -11.49 -13.66 -45.90
C VAL A 571 -12.27 -14.42 -46.97
N TYR A 572 -13.58 -14.22 -47.01
CA TYR A 572 -14.46 -14.79 -48.03
C TYR A 572 -15.10 -13.68 -48.87
N ASP A 573 -14.86 -13.69 -50.17
CA ASP A 573 -15.54 -12.83 -51.15
C ASP A 573 -16.86 -13.49 -51.58
N TYR A 574 -18.00 -12.87 -51.27
CA TYR A 574 -19.33 -13.39 -51.62
C TYR A 574 -19.68 -13.22 -53.11
N ARG A 575 -19.06 -12.26 -53.81
CA ARG A 575 -19.30 -11.99 -55.23
C ARG A 575 -18.50 -12.96 -56.11
N GLU A 576 -17.24 -13.20 -55.77
CA GLU A 576 -16.38 -14.17 -56.48
C GLU A 576 -16.48 -15.60 -55.93
N LYS A 577 -17.08 -15.78 -54.74
CA LYS A 577 -17.22 -17.07 -54.02
C LYS A 577 -15.88 -17.76 -53.74
N LYS A 578 -14.86 -16.97 -53.41
CA LYS A 578 -13.50 -17.42 -53.12
C LYS A 578 -13.14 -17.10 -51.67
N ALA A 579 -12.50 -18.05 -50.99
CA ALA A 579 -11.78 -17.79 -49.76
C ALA A 579 -10.32 -17.44 -50.09
N ARG A 580 -9.78 -16.36 -49.51
CA ARG A 580 -8.34 -16.07 -49.44
C ARG A 580 -7.89 -16.08 -47.99
N VAL A 581 -6.71 -16.63 -47.74
CA VAL A 581 -6.08 -16.66 -46.41
C VAL A 581 -4.87 -15.74 -46.43
N VAL A 582 -4.80 -14.82 -45.48
CA VAL A 582 -3.70 -13.87 -45.32
C VAL A 582 -2.98 -14.17 -44.02
N PHE A 583 -1.65 -14.15 -44.05
CA PHE A 583 -0.77 -14.49 -42.93
C PHE A 583 -0.18 -13.22 -42.31
N GLY A 584 -0.05 -13.19 -40.99
CA GLY A 584 0.56 -12.07 -40.28
C GLY A 584 2.07 -11.97 -40.54
N PRO A 585 2.66 -10.76 -40.50
CA PRO A 585 2.08 -9.53 -39.92
C PRO A 585 1.36 -8.59 -40.92
N GLU A 586 0.91 -9.10 -42.07
CA GLU A 586 0.24 -8.30 -43.11
C GLU A 586 -1.08 -7.66 -42.62
N MET A 587 -1.46 -6.52 -43.20
CA MET A 587 -2.75 -5.88 -42.96
C MET A 587 -3.76 -6.29 -44.03
N VAL A 588 -4.91 -6.81 -43.58
CA VAL A 588 -6.02 -7.17 -44.46
C VAL A 588 -6.97 -5.99 -44.57
N MET A 589 -7.19 -5.49 -45.79
CA MET A 589 -8.30 -4.60 -46.12
C MET A 589 -9.39 -5.37 -46.88
N LEU A 590 -10.64 -5.29 -46.39
CA LEU A 590 -11.79 -5.93 -47.04
C LEU A 590 -12.32 -5.10 -48.21
N GLY A 591 -12.61 -5.77 -49.33
CA GLY A 591 -13.48 -5.24 -50.38
C GLY A 591 -14.95 -5.14 -49.94
N PRO A 592 -15.82 -4.49 -50.74
CA PRO A 592 -17.25 -4.31 -50.40
C PRO A 592 -17.99 -5.62 -50.13
N ASP A 593 -17.72 -6.65 -50.94
CA ASP A 593 -18.38 -7.96 -50.91
C ASP A 593 -17.65 -9.01 -50.05
N GLU A 594 -16.52 -8.64 -49.42
CA GLU A 594 -15.71 -9.54 -48.58
C GLU A 594 -16.13 -9.53 -47.10
N GLN A 595 -15.97 -10.65 -46.38
CA GLN A 595 -16.13 -10.72 -44.92
C GLN A 595 -15.06 -11.59 -44.27
N PHE A 596 -14.79 -11.33 -42.99
CA PHE A 596 -13.97 -12.22 -42.15
C PHE A 596 -14.73 -13.48 -41.75
N THR A 597 -14.06 -14.62 -41.83
CA THR A 597 -14.56 -15.90 -41.30
C THR A 597 -14.31 -15.96 -39.81
N VAL A 598 -15.38 -16.03 -38.99
CA VAL A 598 -15.25 -16.07 -37.52
C VAL A 598 -15.07 -17.50 -37.03
N LEU A 599 -13.97 -17.74 -36.32
CA LEU A 599 -13.69 -19.00 -35.64
C LEU A 599 -14.49 -19.09 -34.33
N SER A 600 -14.93 -20.31 -33.98
CA SER A 600 -15.68 -20.58 -32.76
C SER A 600 -15.06 -21.77 -32.03
N LEU A 601 -14.05 -21.48 -31.20
CA LEU A 601 -13.18 -22.46 -30.57
C LEU A 601 -13.67 -22.87 -29.17
N SER A 602 -13.34 -24.10 -28.78
CA SER A 602 -13.61 -24.62 -27.43
C SER A 602 -12.77 -23.93 -26.37
N GLY A 603 -13.43 -23.33 -25.39
CA GLY A 603 -12.82 -22.60 -24.28
C GLY A 603 -12.93 -23.33 -22.94
N ASP A 604 -12.37 -22.70 -21.91
CA ASP A 604 -12.48 -23.05 -20.49
C ASP A 604 -11.96 -24.45 -20.10
N LYS A 605 -12.17 -24.80 -18.82
CA LYS A 605 -11.73 -26.03 -18.14
C LYS A 605 -12.91 -26.57 -17.30
N PRO A 606 -13.48 -27.76 -17.55
CA PRO A 606 -13.29 -28.60 -18.75
C PRO A 606 -13.73 -27.85 -20.03
N LYS A 607 -13.27 -28.33 -21.19
CA LYS A 607 -13.56 -27.72 -22.49
C LYS A 607 -15.05 -27.64 -22.80
N ARG A 608 -15.48 -26.48 -23.30
CA ARG A 608 -16.84 -26.18 -23.77
C ARG A 608 -16.78 -25.54 -25.15
N THR A 609 -17.57 -26.05 -26.10
CA THR A 609 -17.67 -25.56 -27.48
C THR A 609 -18.18 -24.12 -27.56
N ASN A 610 -17.74 -23.39 -28.59
CA ASN A 610 -18.22 -22.05 -28.96
C ASN A 610 -18.01 -20.93 -27.91
N VAL A 611 -17.12 -21.13 -26.93
CA VAL A 611 -16.81 -20.14 -25.88
C VAL A 611 -15.87 -19.04 -26.39
N ILE A 612 -14.85 -19.40 -27.18
CA ILE A 612 -13.87 -18.45 -27.70
C ILE A 612 -14.25 -18.10 -29.15
N LYS A 613 -14.49 -16.82 -29.43
CA LYS A 613 -14.72 -16.32 -30.80
C LYS A 613 -13.53 -15.47 -31.22
N ALA A 614 -13.03 -15.68 -32.44
CA ALA A 614 -11.84 -15.00 -32.95
C ALA A 614 -11.95 -14.74 -34.46
N VAL A 615 -11.28 -13.68 -34.94
CA VAL A 615 -11.12 -13.38 -36.38
C VAL A 615 -9.87 -14.05 -36.96
N CYS A 616 -8.80 -14.18 -36.15
CA CYS A 616 -7.56 -14.83 -36.56
C CYS A 616 -7.42 -16.24 -35.96
N LEU A 617 -6.95 -17.18 -36.79
CA LEU A 617 -6.38 -18.45 -36.35
C LEU A 617 -4.95 -18.18 -35.88
N LEU A 618 -4.60 -18.63 -34.68
CA LEU A 618 -3.21 -18.60 -34.21
C LEU A 618 -2.51 -19.90 -34.61
N LEU A 619 -1.29 -19.79 -35.14
CA LEU A 619 -0.55 -20.91 -35.74
C LEU A 619 0.40 -21.60 -34.74
N GLY A 620 0.64 -20.97 -33.58
CA GLY A 620 1.56 -21.45 -32.55
C GLY A 620 3.02 -21.03 -32.79
N PRO A 621 4.00 -21.64 -32.08
CA PRO A 621 3.80 -22.63 -31.02
C PRO A 621 3.07 -22.04 -29.81
N ASP A 622 2.15 -22.81 -29.25
CA ASP A 622 1.24 -22.39 -28.17
C ASP A 622 0.78 -23.62 -27.35
N PHE A 623 -0.02 -23.44 -26.31
CA PHE A 623 -0.62 -24.53 -25.55
C PHE A 623 -2.07 -24.27 -25.17
N PHE A 624 -2.88 -25.33 -25.11
CA PHE A 624 -4.20 -25.28 -24.48
C PHE A 624 -4.35 -26.38 -23.43
N THR A 625 -5.06 -26.06 -22.35
CA THR A 625 -5.28 -26.97 -21.23
C THR A 625 -6.73 -27.43 -21.16
N ASP A 626 -6.95 -28.67 -20.75
CA ASP A 626 -8.27 -29.28 -20.53
C ASP A 626 -8.31 -30.03 -19.19
N ILE A 627 -9.51 -30.38 -18.74
CA ILE A 627 -9.74 -31.20 -17.55
C ILE A 627 -10.60 -32.39 -17.94
N ILE A 628 -10.01 -33.59 -17.92
CA ILE A 628 -10.70 -34.82 -18.31
C ILE A 628 -10.93 -35.70 -17.07
N THR A 629 -12.16 -36.17 -16.90
CA THR A 629 -12.46 -37.26 -15.97
C THR A 629 -12.20 -38.60 -16.66
N ILE A 630 -11.54 -39.49 -15.93
CA ILE A 630 -11.19 -40.86 -16.29
C ILE A 630 -11.56 -41.81 -15.15
N GLU A 631 -11.64 -43.10 -15.44
CA GLU A 631 -11.83 -44.18 -14.47
C GLU A 631 -10.77 -45.26 -14.76
N THR A 632 -10.13 -45.81 -13.72
CA THR A 632 -9.13 -46.89 -13.84
C THR A 632 -9.79 -48.27 -13.83
N ALA A 633 -9.01 -49.33 -14.11
CA ALA A 633 -9.50 -50.72 -14.02
C ALA A 633 -10.03 -51.09 -12.61
N ASP A 634 -9.54 -50.44 -11.56
CA ASP A 634 -9.99 -50.63 -10.17
C ASP A 634 -11.16 -49.68 -9.79
N HIS A 635 -11.84 -49.08 -10.76
CA HIS A 635 -12.89 -48.08 -10.61
C HIS A 635 -12.49 -46.79 -9.86
N ALA A 636 -11.19 -46.48 -9.73
CA ALA A 636 -10.75 -45.22 -9.14
C ALA A 636 -11.00 -44.07 -10.13
N ARG A 637 -11.86 -43.13 -9.76
CA ARG A 637 -12.20 -41.96 -10.58
C ARG A 637 -11.21 -40.84 -10.37
N LEU A 638 -10.53 -40.45 -11.43
CA LEU A 638 -9.50 -39.41 -11.41
C LEU A 638 -9.90 -38.25 -12.34
N GLN A 639 -9.53 -37.04 -11.92
CA GLN A 639 -9.58 -35.83 -12.71
C GLN A 639 -8.15 -35.47 -13.11
N LEU A 640 -7.87 -35.49 -14.41
CA LEU A 640 -6.58 -35.09 -14.98
C LEU A 640 -6.69 -33.66 -15.48
N GLN A 641 -5.77 -32.79 -15.06
CA GLN A 641 -5.53 -31.52 -15.74
C GLN A 641 -4.36 -31.72 -16.71
N LEU A 642 -4.63 -31.64 -18.01
CA LEU A 642 -3.64 -31.84 -19.06
C LEU A 642 -3.39 -30.53 -19.82
N SER A 643 -2.14 -30.26 -20.14
CA SER A 643 -1.71 -29.27 -21.12
C SER A 643 -1.30 -29.97 -22.40
N TYR A 644 -1.72 -29.44 -23.54
CA TYR A 644 -1.30 -29.94 -24.84
C TYR A 644 -0.55 -28.82 -25.54
N ASN A 645 0.73 -29.03 -25.82
CA ASN A 645 1.56 -28.07 -26.54
C ASN A 645 1.43 -28.35 -28.03
N TRP A 646 1.18 -27.32 -28.84
CA TRP A 646 0.75 -27.46 -30.22
C TRP A 646 1.29 -26.37 -31.15
N HIS A 647 1.32 -26.68 -32.44
CA HIS A 647 1.56 -25.74 -33.54
C HIS A 647 0.90 -26.29 -34.82
N PHE A 648 0.78 -25.45 -35.84
CA PHE A 648 0.43 -25.90 -37.19
C PHE A 648 1.70 -26.11 -38.02
N ASP A 649 1.86 -27.30 -38.59
CA ASP A 649 2.99 -27.61 -39.49
C ASP A 649 2.67 -27.10 -40.91
N LEU A 650 3.31 -25.99 -41.27
CA LEU A 650 3.18 -25.32 -42.56
C LEU A 650 4.55 -25.13 -43.20
N LYS A 651 4.66 -25.46 -44.49
CA LYS A 651 5.78 -25.04 -45.32
C LYS A 651 5.60 -23.56 -45.68
N SER A 652 6.68 -22.79 -45.64
CA SER A 652 6.70 -21.39 -46.06
C SER A 652 7.52 -21.25 -47.35
N PRO A 653 7.01 -20.60 -48.42
CA PRO A 653 5.63 -20.11 -48.56
C PRO A 653 4.61 -21.27 -48.65
N ALA A 654 3.38 -21.02 -48.16
CA ALA A 654 2.32 -22.03 -48.13
C ALA A 654 1.49 -22.02 -49.43
N ASP A 655 1.17 -23.21 -49.96
CA ASP A 655 0.22 -23.33 -51.07
C ASP A 655 -1.17 -22.81 -50.66
N PRO A 656 -1.94 -22.15 -51.55
CA PRO A 656 -3.31 -21.72 -51.25
C PRO A 656 -4.24 -22.85 -50.78
N SER A 657 -4.00 -24.09 -51.24
CA SER A 657 -4.71 -25.30 -50.79
C SER A 657 -4.36 -25.69 -49.35
N GLN A 658 -3.08 -25.62 -48.96
CA GLN A 658 -2.64 -25.86 -47.58
C GLN A 658 -3.13 -24.75 -46.65
N ALA A 659 -3.11 -23.50 -47.10
CA ALA A 659 -3.65 -22.36 -46.35
C ALA A 659 -5.16 -22.49 -46.11
N ALA A 660 -5.93 -22.94 -47.10
CA ALA A 660 -7.36 -23.24 -46.93
C ALA A 660 -7.61 -24.42 -45.96
N ALA A 661 -6.74 -25.44 -45.97
CA ALA A 661 -6.87 -26.62 -45.09
C ALA A 661 -6.80 -26.27 -43.58
N LEU A 662 -6.07 -25.22 -43.19
CA LEU A 662 -6.04 -24.72 -41.81
C LEU A 662 -7.43 -24.45 -41.23
N PHE A 663 -8.33 -23.91 -42.06
CA PHE A 663 -9.69 -23.50 -41.70
C PHE A 663 -10.73 -24.62 -41.93
N SER A 664 -10.30 -25.83 -42.33
CA SER A 664 -11.20 -26.97 -42.59
C SER A 664 -11.86 -27.54 -41.32
N VAL A 665 -11.26 -27.31 -40.15
CA VAL A 665 -11.76 -27.76 -38.84
C VAL A 665 -12.17 -26.52 -38.02
N PRO A 666 -13.47 -26.21 -37.89
CA PRO A 666 -13.93 -24.96 -37.25
C PRO A 666 -13.57 -24.80 -35.77
N ASP A 667 -13.39 -25.92 -35.05
CA ASP A 667 -12.97 -25.96 -33.65
C ASP A 667 -11.85 -27.00 -33.47
N PHE A 668 -10.64 -26.65 -33.91
CA PHE A 668 -9.47 -27.52 -33.79
C PHE A 668 -9.12 -27.86 -32.34
N VAL A 669 -9.41 -26.96 -31.40
CA VAL A 669 -9.15 -27.15 -29.96
C VAL A 669 -10.12 -28.19 -29.40
N GLY A 670 -11.41 -28.06 -29.71
CA GLY A 670 -12.45 -28.99 -29.29
C GLY A 670 -12.23 -30.41 -29.84
N ASP A 671 -11.92 -30.52 -31.14
CA ASP A 671 -11.67 -31.83 -31.77
C ASP A 671 -10.38 -32.49 -31.23
N ALA A 672 -9.29 -31.74 -31.09
CA ALA A 672 -8.05 -32.25 -30.51
C ALA A 672 -8.24 -32.71 -29.05
N CYS A 673 -8.85 -31.88 -28.19
CA CYS A 673 -9.17 -32.28 -26.81
C CYS A 673 -10.06 -33.52 -26.76
N LYS A 674 -11.10 -33.60 -27.61
CA LYS A 674 -12.03 -34.74 -27.67
C LYS A 674 -11.32 -36.03 -28.11
N ALA A 675 -10.48 -35.97 -29.15
CA ALA A 675 -9.69 -37.11 -29.63
C ALA A 675 -8.69 -37.60 -28.58
N ILE A 676 -7.96 -36.68 -27.94
CA ILE A 676 -6.97 -36.99 -26.89
C ILE A 676 -7.66 -37.57 -25.65
N ALA A 677 -8.74 -36.95 -25.18
CA ALA A 677 -9.52 -37.43 -24.03
C ALA A 677 -10.09 -38.84 -24.27
N SER A 678 -10.47 -39.17 -25.51
CA SER A 678 -10.91 -40.52 -25.87
C SER A 678 -9.77 -41.54 -25.79
N ARG A 679 -8.57 -41.20 -26.27
CA ARG A 679 -7.38 -42.08 -26.18
C ARG A 679 -6.96 -42.33 -24.73
N VAL A 680 -6.87 -41.27 -23.92
CA VAL A 680 -6.46 -41.38 -22.51
C VAL A 680 -7.49 -42.17 -21.69
N ARG A 681 -8.80 -41.94 -21.87
CA ARG A 681 -9.84 -42.76 -21.23
C ARG A 681 -9.72 -44.24 -21.59
N GLY A 682 -9.56 -44.55 -22.88
CA GLY A 682 -9.45 -45.93 -23.36
C GLY A 682 -8.24 -46.67 -22.79
N ALA A 683 -7.08 -46.00 -22.73
CA ALA A 683 -5.88 -46.58 -22.15
C ALA A 683 -5.99 -46.76 -20.62
N VAL A 684 -6.39 -45.72 -19.88
CA VAL A 684 -6.36 -45.78 -18.41
C VAL A 684 -7.43 -46.72 -17.82
N ALA A 685 -8.56 -46.93 -18.53
CA ALA A 685 -9.54 -47.94 -18.16
C ALA A 685 -9.00 -49.38 -18.15
N SER A 686 -7.85 -49.65 -18.80
CA SER A 686 -7.17 -50.95 -18.79
C SER A 686 -6.06 -51.08 -17.74
N VAL A 687 -5.77 -50.03 -16.96
CA VAL A 687 -4.64 -49.97 -16.03
C VAL A 687 -5.12 -49.78 -14.59
N GLN A 688 -4.45 -50.43 -13.64
CA GLN A 688 -4.73 -50.28 -12.21
C GLN A 688 -4.29 -48.91 -11.67
N PHE A 689 -4.93 -48.45 -10.59
CA PHE A 689 -4.69 -47.13 -10.01
C PHE A 689 -3.23 -46.92 -9.57
N ASP A 690 -2.60 -47.92 -8.93
CA ASP A 690 -1.24 -47.78 -8.40
C ASP A 690 -0.19 -47.73 -9.52
N ASP A 691 -0.33 -48.56 -10.58
CA ASP A 691 0.53 -48.47 -11.77
C ASP A 691 0.30 -47.15 -12.51
N PHE A 692 -0.96 -46.72 -12.68
CA PHE A 692 -1.25 -45.42 -13.27
C PHE A 692 -0.67 -44.26 -12.45
N HIS A 693 -0.75 -44.30 -11.12
CA HIS A 693 -0.16 -43.27 -10.26
C HIS A 693 1.37 -43.19 -10.42
N LYS A 694 2.06 -44.33 -10.53
CA LYS A 694 3.52 -44.41 -10.72
C LYS A 694 3.98 -44.08 -12.14
N ASN A 695 3.24 -44.52 -13.16
CA ASN A 695 3.63 -44.47 -14.57
C ASN A 695 2.79 -43.52 -15.44
N SER A 696 1.95 -42.67 -14.84
CA SER A 696 1.00 -41.74 -15.47
C SER A 696 1.51 -41.05 -16.74
N ASN A 697 2.70 -40.43 -16.67
CA ASN A 697 3.33 -39.76 -17.80
C ASN A 697 3.56 -40.70 -19.00
N ARG A 698 4.15 -41.88 -18.76
CA ARG A 698 4.40 -42.89 -19.80
C ARG A 698 3.09 -43.40 -20.40
N ILE A 699 2.08 -43.66 -19.57
CA ILE A 699 0.77 -44.18 -20.01
C ILE A 699 0.03 -43.13 -20.86
N ILE A 700 -0.02 -41.88 -20.40
CA ILE A 700 -0.68 -40.79 -21.14
C ILE A 700 0.06 -40.52 -22.46
N CYS A 701 1.37 -40.31 -22.46
CA CYS A 701 2.13 -40.04 -23.68
C CYS A 701 2.02 -41.18 -24.71
N SER A 702 2.16 -42.44 -24.29
CA SER A 702 2.01 -43.58 -25.20
C SER A 702 0.57 -43.72 -25.74
N SER A 703 -0.46 -43.44 -24.93
CA SER A 703 -1.86 -43.46 -25.39
C SER A 703 -2.15 -42.36 -26.42
N VAL A 704 -1.54 -41.17 -26.29
CA VAL A 704 -1.80 -40.04 -27.17
C VAL A 704 -1.03 -40.13 -28.48
N PHE A 705 0.29 -40.33 -28.42
CA PHE A 705 1.14 -40.36 -29.61
C PHE A 705 1.12 -41.72 -30.33
N GLY A 706 0.84 -42.80 -29.60
CA GLY A 706 0.96 -44.17 -30.09
C GLY A 706 2.43 -44.61 -30.19
N PHE A 707 2.59 -45.87 -30.60
CA PHE A 707 3.90 -46.46 -30.88
C PHE A 707 4.24 -46.34 -32.37
N ASP A 708 5.54 -46.30 -32.63
CA ASP A 708 6.13 -46.39 -33.96
C ASP A 708 6.48 -47.85 -34.30
N ASP A 709 6.87 -48.12 -35.55
CA ASP A 709 7.14 -49.49 -36.06
C ASP A 709 8.26 -50.22 -35.28
N LYS A 710 9.05 -49.47 -34.49
CA LYS A 710 10.11 -49.96 -33.59
C LYS A 710 9.66 -50.10 -32.12
N MET A 711 8.35 -50.06 -31.84
CA MET A 711 7.74 -50.08 -30.50
C MET A 711 8.16 -48.91 -29.57
N ALA A 712 8.77 -47.86 -30.11
CA ALA A 712 9.06 -46.61 -29.40
C ALA A 712 7.85 -45.67 -29.44
N VAL A 713 7.65 -44.81 -28.43
CA VAL A 713 6.58 -43.80 -28.44
C VAL A 713 6.89 -42.72 -29.48
N ARG A 714 5.91 -42.35 -30.30
CA ARG A 714 6.08 -41.30 -31.33
C ARG A 714 6.28 -39.91 -30.70
N PRO A 715 7.06 -39.02 -31.34
CA PRO A 715 7.41 -37.72 -30.75
C PRO A 715 6.31 -36.65 -30.88
N SER A 716 5.29 -36.86 -31.70
CA SER A 716 4.19 -35.91 -31.91
C SER A 716 2.95 -36.59 -32.52
N LEU A 717 1.79 -35.94 -32.40
CA LEU A 717 0.53 -36.36 -33.01
C LEU A 717 0.08 -35.34 -34.06
N ARG A 718 0.03 -35.75 -35.33
CA ARG A 718 -0.48 -34.93 -36.45
C ARG A 718 -1.95 -35.23 -36.75
N PHE A 719 -2.76 -34.17 -36.85
CA PHE A 719 -4.07 -34.18 -37.48
C PHE A 719 -3.91 -33.81 -38.95
N HIS A 720 -4.38 -34.67 -39.86
CA HIS A 720 -4.10 -34.56 -41.29
C HIS A 720 -5.03 -33.59 -42.02
N GLN A 721 -6.19 -33.28 -41.42
CA GLN A 721 -7.23 -32.42 -41.96
C GLN A 721 -6.78 -30.95 -42.05
N ASN A 722 -6.12 -30.46 -40.98
CA ASN A 722 -5.71 -29.06 -40.83
C ASN A 722 -4.20 -28.89 -40.57
N SER A 723 -3.41 -29.97 -40.54
CA SER A 723 -1.99 -29.98 -40.16
C SER A 723 -1.68 -29.43 -38.75
N LEU A 724 -2.63 -29.53 -37.81
CA LEU A 724 -2.34 -29.35 -36.39
C LEU A 724 -1.41 -30.47 -35.89
N VAL A 725 -0.34 -30.10 -35.18
CA VAL A 725 0.62 -31.01 -34.55
C VAL A 725 0.63 -30.75 -33.04
N ILE A 726 0.36 -31.79 -32.26
CA ILE A 726 0.58 -31.80 -30.80
C ILE A 726 1.99 -32.32 -30.54
N SER A 727 2.84 -31.52 -29.90
CA SER A 727 4.27 -31.79 -29.68
C SER A 727 4.59 -32.36 -28.29
N SER A 728 3.83 -32.03 -27.25
CA SER A 728 3.89 -32.73 -25.95
C SER A 728 2.54 -32.70 -25.23
N VAL A 729 2.38 -33.59 -24.25
CA VAL A 729 1.25 -33.63 -23.32
C VAL A 729 1.79 -33.56 -21.91
N ASP A 730 1.58 -32.44 -21.24
CA ASP A 730 2.15 -32.17 -19.93
C ASP A 730 1.04 -32.32 -18.86
N ILE A 731 1.27 -33.19 -17.88
CA ILE A 731 0.29 -33.44 -16.81
C ILE A 731 0.45 -32.38 -15.72
N GLN A 732 -0.55 -31.50 -15.57
CA GLN A 732 -0.55 -30.42 -14.58
C GLN A 732 -0.98 -30.91 -13.19
N SER A 733 -2.01 -31.76 -13.12
CA SER A 733 -2.37 -32.47 -11.88
C SER A 733 -3.16 -33.76 -12.15
N VAL A 734 -3.12 -34.66 -11.16
CA VAL A 734 -3.89 -35.91 -11.10
C VAL A 734 -4.58 -35.95 -9.74
N GLU A 735 -5.89 -35.75 -9.69
CA GLU A 735 -6.65 -35.72 -8.44
C GLU A 735 -7.72 -36.83 -8.40
N PRO A 736 -7.84 -37.60 -7.29
CA PRO A 736 -9.03 -38.42 -7.06
C PRO A 736 -10.28 -37.54 -6.95
N VAL A 737 -11.32 -37.88 -7.70
CA VAL A 737 -12.64 -37.23 -7.63
C VAL A 737 -13.31 -37.57 -6.30
N ASP A 738 -13.18 -38.82 -5.86
CA ASP A 738 -13.78 -39.31 -4.62
C ASP A 738 -12.94 -38.90 -3.40
N GLN A 739 -13.52 -38.07 -2.52
CA GLN A 739 -12.87 -37.61 -1.28
C GLN A 739 -12.41 -38.78 -0.41
N ARG A 740 -13.18 -39.87 -0.32
CA ARG A 740 -12.80 -41.07 0.44
C ARG A 740 -11.48 -41.69 -0.05
N THR A 741 -11.22 -41.64 -1.35
CA THR A 741 -9.98 -42.14 -1.97
C THR A 741 -8.82 -41.19 -1.65
N ARG A 742 -9.06 -39.87 -1.72
CA ARG A 742 -8.13 -38.81 -1.30
C ARG A 742 -7.70 -38.95 0.17
N ASP A 743 -8.65 -39.14 1.09
CA ASP A 743 -8.41 -39.36 2.52
C ASP A 743 -7.61 -40.66 2.78
N SER A 744 -7.84 -41.69 1.96
CA SER A 744 -7.15 -42.99 2.09
C SER A 744 -5.70 -42.91 1.63
N LEU A 745 -5.42 -42.15 0.55
CA LEU A 745 -4.08 -41.84 0.09
C LEU A 745 -3.32 -40.98 1.12
N GLN A 746 -3.97 -39.98 1.72
CA GLN A 746 -3.36 -39.16 2.77
C GLN A 746 -2.92 -40.00 3.98
N LYS A 747 -3.73 -40.98 4.40
CA LYS A 747 -3.36 -41.95 5.45
C LYS A 747 -2.17 -42.83 5.04
N SER A 748 -2.11 -43.27 3.78
CA SER A 748 -0.96 -44.03 3.26
C SER A 748 0.34 -43.23 3.30
N VAL A 749 0.31 -41.94 2.93
CA VAL A 749 1.46 -41.02 3.04
C VAL A 749 1.85 -40.79 4.50
N GLN A 750 0.89 -40.61 5.41
CA GLN A 750 1.16 -40.48 6.84
C GLN A 750 1.88 -41.72 7.40
N LEU A 751 1.40 -42.92 7.06
CA LEU A 751 2.03 -44.18 7.47
C LEU A 751 3.44 -44.34 6.88
N ALA A 752 3.68 -43.91 5.63
CA ALA A 752 5.01 -43.93 5.05
C ALA A 752 5.99 -43.00 5.80
N ILE A 753 5.55 -41.79 6.15
CA ILE A 753 6.34 -40.85 6.97
C ILE A 753 6.61 -41.45 8.36
N GLU A 754 5.61 -42.05 9.00
CA GLU A 754 5.75 -42.73 10.29
C GLU A 754 6.75 -43.90 10.23
N ILE A 755 6.70 -44.74 9.20
CA ILE A 755 7.66 -45.82 8.97
C ILE A 755 9.09 -45.28 8.81
N THR A 756 9.30 -44.24 7.99
CA THR A 756 10.64 -43.63 7.84
C THR A 756 11.14 -42.97 9.13
N THR A 757 10.24 -42.36 9.90
CA THR A 757 10.58 -41.73 11.20
C THR A 757 10.98 -42.79 12.23
N ASN A 758 10.19 -43.86 12.36
CA ASN A 758 10.47 -44.98 13.26
C ASN A 758 11.75 -45.72 12.86
N SER A 759 12.03 -45.84 11.55
CA SER A 759 13.29 -46.41 11.05
C SER A 759 14.51 -45.54 11.38
N GLN A 760 14.40 -44.20 11.27
CA GLN A 760 15.47 -43.29 11.69
C GLN A 760 15.65 -43.28 13.21
N GLU A 761 14.57 -43.34 14.00
CA GLU A 761 14.67 -43.44 15.46
C GLU A 761 15.32 -44.76 15.89
N ALA A 762 14.95 -45.90 15.29
CA ALA A 762 15.58 -47.19 15.56
C ALA A 762 17.08 -47.18 15.22
N ALA A 763 17.47 -46.62 14.08
CA ALA A 763 18.87 -46.46 13.70
C ALA A 763 19.64 -45.57 14.69
N ALA A 764 19.06 -44.44 15.12
CA ALA A 764 19.68 -43.54 16.09
C ALA A 764 19.80 -44.16 17.49
N ARG A 765 18.83 -44.99 17.92
CA ARG A 765 18.89 -45.76 19.16
C ARG A 765 20.01 -46.80 19.11
N HIS A 766 20.09 -47.60 18.05
CA HIS A 766 21.15 -48.61 17.91
C HIS A 766 22.55 -48.00 17.80
N GLU A 767 22.70 -46.83 17.18
CA GLU A 767 23.96 -46.09 17.17
C GLU A 767 24.35 -45.61 18.58
N ALA A 768 23.38 -45.11 19.35
CA ALA A 768 23.61 -44.71 20.74
C ALA A 768 23.96 -45.91 21.65
N GLU A 769 23.27 -47.04 21.50
CA GLU A 769 23.57 -48.30 22.19
C GLU A 769 24.98 -48.82 21.86
N ARG A 770 25.39 -48.72 20.58
CA ARG A 770 26.75 -49.07 20.13
C ARG A 770 27.81 -48.20 20.78
N LEU A 771 27.62 -46.89 20.78
CA LEU A 771 28.54 -45.92 21.39
C LEU A 771 28.61 -46.08 22.91
N GLU A 772 27.49 -46.35 23.57
CA GLU A 772 27.48 -46.65 25.01
C GLU A 772 28.24 -47.95 25.32
N GLN A 773 28.06 -49.01 24.52
CA GLN A 773 28.75 -50.28 24.72
C GLN A 773 30.26 -50.16 24.44
N GLU A 774 30.69 -49.35 23.45
CA GLU A 774 32.11 -49.02 23.25
C GLU A 774 32.67 -48.26 24.46
N ALA A 775 31.96 -47.24 24.95
CA ALA A 775 32.39 -46.44 26.10
C ALA A 775 32.50 -47.29 27.39
N ARG A 776 31.52 -48.16 27.65
CA ARG A 776 31.55 -49.12 28.77
C ARG A 776 32.73 -50.09 28.64
N GLY A 777 32.94 -50.68 27.46
CA GLY A 777 34.06 -51.60 27.19
C GLY A 777 35.43 -50.93 27.31
N ARG A 778 35.54 -49.64 26.96
CA ARG A 778 36.74 -48.83 27.15
C ARG A 778 37.00 -48.50 28.62
N LEU A 779 35.95 -48.15 29.37
CA LEU A 779 36.03 -47.82 30.79
C LEU A 779 36.44 -49.05 31.64
N GLU A 780 35.86 -50.22 31.40
CA GLU A 780 36.27 -51.44 32.10
C GLU A 780 37.70 -51.89 31.71
N ARG A 781 38.15 -51.66 30.47
CA ARG A 781 39.57 -51.85 30.11
C ARG A 781 40.50 -50.92 30.90
N GLN A 782 40.14 -49.64 31.05
CA GLN A 782 40.92 -48.70 31.86
C GLN A 782 40.91 -49.11 33.34
N ARG A 783 39.75 -49.48 33.89
CA ARG A 783 39.64 -50.00 35.26
C ARG A 783 40.56 -51.19 35.52
N ILE A 784 40.65 -52.12 34.56
CA ILE A 784 41.54 -53.29 34.65
C ILE A 784 43.02 -52.87 34.55
N THR A 785 43.40 -51.89 33.71
CA THR A 785 44.79 -51.38 33.70
C THR A 785 45.15 -50.68 35.00
N ASP A 786 44.26 -49.83 35.52
CA ASP A 786 44.47 -49.08 36.76
C ASP A 786 44.60 -50.04 37.96
N GLN A 787 43.79 -51.11 38.00
CA GLN A 787 43.91 -52.19 38.99
C GLN A 787 45.21 -52.99 38.82
N ALA A 788 45.63 -53.30 37.60
CA ALA A 788 46.88 -54.02 37.33
C ALA A 788 48.13 -53.18 37.66
N GLU A 789 48.07 -51.86 37.55
CA GLU A 789 49.13 -50.96 38.01
C GLU A 789 49.14 -50.84 39.54
N ALA A 790 47.97 -50.68 40.17
CA ALA A 790 47.85 -50.69 41.63
C ALA A 790 48.40 -51.98 42.27
N GLU A 791 48.10 -53.16 41.69
CA GLU A 791 48.62 -54.44 42.19
C GLU A 791 50.12 -54.66 41.92
N LYS A 792 50.71 -54.01 40.90
CA LYS A 792 52.19 -53.98 40.74
C LYS A 792 52.85 -53.22 41.89
N THR A 793 52.40 -51.99 42.16
CA THR A 793 52.92 -51.18 43.27
C THR A 793 52.63 -51.84 44.62
N ARG A 794 51.50 -52.54 44.76
CA ARG A 794 51.19 -53.36 45.94
C ARG A 794 52.16 -54.53 46.11
N LYS A 795 52.55 -55.21 45.04
CA LYS A 795 53.59 -56.26 45.08
C LYS A 795 54.93 -55.68 45.54
N GLU A 796 55.35 -54.53 45.00
CA GLU A 796 56.59 -53.85 45.42
C GLU A 796 56.55 -53.47 46.91
N LEU A 797 55.42 -52.96 47.39
CA LEU A 797 55.20 -52.68 48.81
C LEU A 797 55.24 -53.95 49.68
N LEU A 798 54.59 -55.04 49.26
CA LEU A 798 54.63 -56.33 49.96
C LEU A 798 56.04 -56.94 49.99
N GLU A 799 56.85 -56.75 48.94
CA GLU A 799 58.26 -57.15 48.91
C GLU A 799 59.10 -56.32 49.91
N LEU A 800 58.85 -55.01 50.03
CA LEU A 800 59.49 -54.16 51.03
C LEU A 800 59.03 -54.47 52.47
N GLU A 801 57.75 -54.78 52.69
CA GLU A 801 57.22 -55.23 53.98
C GLU A 801 57.82 -56.59 54.38
N ALA A 802 57.91 -57.55 53.45
CA ALA A 802 58.54 -58.85 53.70
C ALA A 802 60.04 -58.73 54.00
N LEU A 803 60.76 -57.86 53.29
CA LEU A 803 62.17 -57.54 53.59
C LEU A 803 62.31 -56.88 54.97
N SER A 804 61.40 -55.96 55.32
CA SER A 804 61.41 -55.29 56.63
C SER A 804 61.15 -56.27 57.77
N ALA A 805 60.15 -57.14 57.64
CA ALA A 805 59.85 -58.21 58.59
C ALA A 805 60.99 -59.24 58.71
N ALA A 806 61.70 -59.54 57.61
CA ALA A 806 62.88 -60.39 57.64
C ALA A 806 64.06 -59.72 58.38
N VAL A 807 64.27 -58.41 58.20
CA VAL A 807 65.28 -57.64 58.95
C VAL A 807 64.90 -57.52 60.43
N GLU A 808 63.63 -57.31 60.77
CA GLU A 808 63.14 -57.29 62.15
C GLU A 808 63.32 -58.65 62.83
N SER A 809 62.88 -59.74 62.18
CA SER A 809 62.99 -61.11 62.70
C SER A 809 64.45 -61.54 62.89
N THR A 810 65.32 -61.29 61.90
CA THR A 810 66.76 -61.60 62.02
C THR A 810 67.47 -60.68 63.01
N GLY A 811 67.06 -59.41 63.13
CA GLY A 811 67.55 -58.47 64.13
C GLY A 811 67.23 -58.92 65.56
N ALA A 812 65.96 -59.28 65.82
CA ALA A 812 65.51 -59.80 67.10
C ALA A 812 66.23 -61.12 67.47
N ALA A 813 66.26 -62.10 66.56
CA ALA A 813 66.93 -63.38 66.79
C ALA A 813 68.44 -63.20 67.02
N LYS A 814 69.10 -62.28 66.31
CA LYS A 814 70.52 -61.96 66.50
C LYS A 814 70.76 -61.27 67.85
N ALA A 815 69.93 -60.31 68.23
CA ALA A 815 70.03 -59.63 69.53
C ALA A 815 69.84 -60.61 70.70
N GLU A 816 68.84 -61.50 70.62
CA GLU A 816 68.60 -62.55 71.61
C GLU A 816 69.78 -63.54 71.68
N ALA A 817 70.31 -63.97 70.53
CA ALA A 817 71.46 -64.86 70.47
C ALA A 817 72.74 -64.22 71.04
N GLN A 818 72.99 -62.93 70.76
CA GLN A 818 74.13 -62.19 71.32
C GLN A 818 73.97 -62.00 72.84
N ALA A 819 72.79 -61.61 73.33
CA ALA A 819 72.52 -61.49 74.76
C ALA A 819 72.67 -62.83 75.51
N ARG A 820 72.20 -63.93 74.90
CA ARG A 820 72.36 -65.30 75.44
C ARG A 820 73.82 -65.75 75.46
N ALA A 821 74.60 -65.42 74.43
CA ALA A 821 76.03 -65.74 74.36
C ALA A 821 76.82 -64.97 75.42
N GLU A 822 76.56 -63.67 75.60
CA GLU A 822 77.20 -62.83 76.61
C GLU A 822 76.87 -63.30 78.04
N ALA A 823 75.60 -63.62 78.30
CA ALA A 823 75.16 -64.18 79.58
C ALA A 823 75.85 -65.52 79.89
N ALA A 824 76.01 -66.40 78.88
CA ALA A 824 76.72 -67.67 79.03
C ALA A 824 78.24 -67.47 79.24
N TYR A 825 78.85 -66.46 78.60
CA TYR A 825 80.25 -66.09 78.82
C TYR A 825 80.50 -65.65 80.26
N ILE A 826 79.67 -64.73 80.78
CA ILE A 826 79.73 -64.24 82.17
C ILE A 826 79.52 -65.40 83.17
N GLN A 827 78.57 -66.31 82.91
CA GLN A 827 78.37 -67.50 83.73
C GLN A 827 79.58 -68.44 83.70
N GLY A 828 80.23 -68.62 82.55
CA GLY A 828 81.44 -69.43 82.41
C GLY A 828 82.61 -68.86 83.21
N GLU A 829 82.85 -67.56 83.12
CA GLU A 829 83.91 -66.88 83.89
C GLU A 829 83.64 -66.93 85.41
N ALA A 830 82.38 -66.71 85.82
CA ALA A 830 81.97 -66.85 87.22
C ALA A 830 82.19 -68.28 87.75
N ALA A 831 81.79 -69.31 86.99
CA ALA A 831 81.97 -70.71 87.38
C ALA A 831 83.45 -71.12 87.47
N VAL A 832 84.31 -70.61 86.59
CA VAL A 832 85.77 -70.82 86.67
C VAL A 832 86.35 -70.19 87.93
N ASN A 833 85.86 -69.01 88.35
CA ASN A 833 86.32 -68.35 89.57
C ASN A 833 85.75 -69.01 90.85
N GLU A 834 84.51 -69.50 90.83
CA GLU A 834 83.95 -70.33 91.91
C GLU A 834 84.76 -71.63 92.09
N ALA A 835 85.12 -72.29 91.00
CA ALA A 835 85.91 -73.52 91.02
C ALA A 835 87.32 -73.30 91.61
N LYS A 836 87.98 -72.18 91.31
CA LYS A 836 89.26 -71.78 91.95
C LYS A 836 89.10 -71.63 93.47
N LEU A 837 88.09 -70.89 93.90
CA LEU A 837 87.82 -70.65 95.33
C LEU A 837 87.47 -71.94 96.09
N LYS A 838 86.69 -72.83 95.46
CA LYS A 838 86.41 -74.17 96.02
C LYS A 838 87.67 -75.04 96.14
N ALA A 839 88.53 -75.05 95.12
CA ALA A 839 89.79 -75.80 95.16
C ALA A 839 90.75 -75.25 96.24
N GLU A 840 90.80 -73.94 96.42
CA GLU A 840 91.59 -73.31 97.49
C GLU A 840 91.03 -73.61 98.89
N ALA A 841 89.71 -73.56 99.07
CA ALA A 841 89.07 -73.96 100.32
C ALA A 841 89.33 -75.45 100.66
N GLN A 842 89.18 -76.35 99.69
CA GLN A 842 89.49 -77.78 99.86
C GLN A 842 90.96 -78.04 100.17
N ARG A 843 91.90 -77.26 99.60
CA ARG A 843 93.32 -77.33 99.95
C ARG A 843 93.55 -76.99 101.43
N ILE A 844 92.95 -75.89 101.90
CA ILE A 844 93.08 -75.43 103.30
C ILE A 844 92.46 -76.45 104.27
N GLU A 845 91.31 -77.02 103.93
CA GLU A 845 90.65 -78.06 104.73
C GLU A 845 91.52 -79.33 104.85
N ALA A 846 92.04 -79.82 103.72
CA ALA A 846 92.93 -80.99 103.68
C ALA A 846 94.28 -80.76 104.39
N GLU A 847 94.88 -79.57 104.28
CA GLU A 847 96.07 -79.18 105.04
C GLU A 847 95.79 -79.15 106.56
N GLY A 848 94.59 -78.73 106.97
CA GLY A 848 94.13 -78.78 108.36
C GLY A 848 93.98 -80.20 108.89
N GLU A 849 93.32 -81.09 108.14
CA GLU A 849 93.17 -82.51 108.50
C GLU A 849 94.53 -83.23 108.57
N LEU A 850 95.41 -83.00 107.60
CA LEU A 850 96.73 -83.64 107.55
C LEU A 850 97.60 -83.22 108.74
N ASN A 851 97.56 -81.95 109.15
CA ASN A 851 98.24 -81.48 110.37
C ASN A 851 97.67 -82.15 111.65
N ARG A 852 96.35 -82.34 111.72
CA ARG A 852 95.68 -83.02 112.85
C ARG A 852 96.07 -84.50 112.92
N LEU A 853 96.06 -85.19 111.78
CA LEU A 853 96.45 -86.61 111.66
C LEU A 853 97.95 -86.83 111.96
N SER A 854 98.82 -85.92 111.51
CA SER A 854 100.26 -85.99 111.77
C SER A 854 100.55 -85.96 113.27
N LYS A 855 99.99 -84.99 114.01
CA LYS A 855 100.19 -84.87 115.46
C LYS A 855 99.62 -86.06 116.24
N ALA A 856 98.49 -86.61 115.79
CA ALA A 856 97.92 -87.81 116.39
C ALA A 856 98.84 -89.04 116.22
N ARG A 857 99.39 -89.26 115.02
CA ARG A 857 100.32 -90.37 114.78
C ARG A 857 101.68 -90.18 115.45
N GLU A 858 102.16 -88.95 115.57
CA GLU A 858 103.39 -88.64 116.30
C GLU A 858 103.29 -89.04 117.78
N GLN A 859 102.15 -88.76 118.43
CA GLN A 859 101.90 -89.23 119.80
C GLN A 859 101.72 -90.75 119.88
N GLU A 860 101.05 -91.39 118.92
CA GLU A 860 100.89 -92.84 118.86
C GLU A 860 102.25 -93.56 118.70
N LEU A 861 103.14 -93.01 117.87
CA LEU A 861 104.51 -93.53 117.66
C LEU A 861 105.37 -93.37 118.91
N ASN A 862 105.34 -92.20 119.57
CA ASN A 862 106.08 -91.99 120.82
C ASN A 862 105.59 -92.93 121.94
N TYR A 863 104.29 -93.14 122.06
CA TYR A 863 103.73 -94.10 123.02
C TYR A 863 104.21 -95.54 122.74
N LYS A 864 104.18 -95.98 121.48
CA LYS A 864 104.69 -97.30 121.08
C LYS A 864 106.19 -97.44 121.34
N SER A 865 106.99 -96.41 121.01
CA SER A 865 108.44 -96.43 121.22
C SER A 865 108.84 -96.59 122.69
N GLU A 866 108.11 -95.98 123.64
CA GLU A 866 108.39 -96.17 125.07
C GLU A 866 107.86 -97.52 125.60
N MET A 867 106.76 -98.06 125.04
CA MET A 867 106.30 -99.43 125.35
C MET A 867 107.30 -100.50 124.87
N ASP A 868 107.77 -100.40 123.62
CA ASP A 868 108.76 -101.33 123.04
C ASP A 868 110.08 -101.27 123.84
N ARG A 869 110.52 -100.08 124.24
CA ARG A 869 111.70 -99.86 125.09
C ARG A 869 111.55 -100.54 126.46
N LEU A 870 110.40 -100.41 127.12
CA LEU A 870 110.12 -101.05 128.42
C LEU A 870 110.09 -102.58 128.31
N GLU A 871 109.53 -103.13 127.23
CA GLU A 871 109.54 -104.57 126.98
C GLU A 871 110.98 -105.08 126.71
N VAL A 872 111.79 -104.36 125.94
CA VAL A 872 113.21 -104.67 125.74
C VAL A 872 113.99 -104.63 127.06
N GLU A 873 113.85 -103.59 127.88
CA GLU A 873 114.58 -103.46 129.16
C GLU A 873 114.21 -104.59 130.14
N LYS A 874 112.93 -104.99 130.16
CA LYS A 874 112.41 -106.14 130.91
C LYS A 874 113.03 -107.46 130.44
N GLN A 875 113.06 -107.73 129.13
CA GLN A 875 113.68 -108.95 128.59
C GLN A 875 115.19 -108.97 128.82
N GLN A 876 115.86 -107.83 128.68
CA GLN A 876 117.30 -107.69 128.90
C GLN A 876 117.68 -107.98 130.36
N LYS A 877 116.91 -107.47 131.33
CA LYS A 877 117.09 -107.78 132.77
C LYS A 877 116.80 -109.25 133.09
N LEU A 878 115.78 -109.87 132.46
CA LEU A 878 115.50 -111.30 132.64
C LEU A 878 116.65 -112.18 132.12
N ALA A 879 117.14 -111.90 130.91
CA ALA A 879 118.27 -112.60 130.32
C ALA A 879 119.59 -112.39 131.11
N GLU A 880 119.80 -111.20 131.67
CA GLU A 880 120.96 -110.92 132.53
C GLU A 880 120.88 -111.68 133.87
N ILE A 881 119.69 -111.80 134.47
CA ILE A 881 119.48 -112.65 135.66
C ILE A 881 119.72 -114.13 135.33
N GLU A 882 119.21 -114.62 134.20
CA GLU A 882 119.38 -116.01 133.80
C GLU A 882 120.83 -116.35 133.44
N SER A 883 121.51 -115.47 132.72
CA SER A 883 122.95 -115.58 132.41
C SER A 883 123.80 -115.57 133.69
N ASN A 884 123.52 -114.69 134.65
CA ASN A 884 124.23 -114.67 135.92
C ASN A 884 123.96 -115.92 136.76
N ARG A 885 122.72 -116.44 136.77
CA ARG A 885 122.37 -117.72 137.41
C ARG A 885 123.11 -118.90 136.76
N PHE A 886 123.15 -118.95 135.42
CA PHE A 886 123.87 -120.00 134.69
C PHE A 886 125.38 -119.93 134.95
N LYS A 887 125.95 -118.72 134.97
CA LYS A 887 127.37 -118.51 135.31
C LYS A 887 127.68 -118.98 136.74
N GLN A 888 126.87 -118.60 137.73
CA GLN A 888 127.02 -119.09 139.11
C GLN A 888 126.91 -120.62 139.20
N LEU A 889 126.06 -121.25 138.39
CA LEU A 889 125.96 -122.70 138.30
C LEU A 889 127.26 -123.33 137.77
N VAL A 890 127.82 -122.80 136.68
CA VAL A 890 129.09 -123.28 136.08
C VAL A 890 130.28 -123.06 137.04
N ASP A 891 130.39 -121.86 137.62
CA ASP A 891 131.44 -121.48 138.57
C ASP A 891 131.41 -122.37 139.84
N SER A 892 130.25 -122.98 140.17
CA SER A 892 130.10 -123.90 141.31
C SER A 892 130.52 -125.36 141.04
N ILE A 893 130.75 -125.75 139.78
CA ILE A 893 131.06 -127.14 139.38
C ILE A 893 132.52 -127.32 138.95
N GLY A 894 133.12 -126.28 138.37
CA GLY A 894 134.52 -126.29 137.93
C GLY A 894 134.77 -126.96 136.57
N ALA A 895 135.76 -126.45 135.83
CA ALA A 895 136.04 -126.87 134.46
C ALA A 895 136.65 -128.29 134.38
N ASP A 896 137.60 -128.62 135.26
CA ASP A 896 138.29 -129.91 135.24
C ASP A 896 137.33 -131.08 135.51
N THR A 897 136.37 -130.88 136.42
CA THR A 897 135.32 -131.85 136.75
C THR A 897 134.42 -132.16 135.56
N LEU A 898 134.14 -131.17 134.70
CA LEU A 898 133.38 -131.35 133.46
C LEU A 898 134.19 -132.10 132.39
N GLN A 899 135.52 -131.96 132.38
CA GLN A 899 136.40 -132.74 131.49
C GLN A 899 136.46 -134.22 131.90
N GLU A 900 136.42 -134.53 133.20
CA GLU A 900 136.32 -135.90 133.70
C GLU A 900 134.96 -136.54 133.36
N MET A 901 133.84 -135.84 133.61
CA MET A 901 132.50 -136.32 133.26
C MET A 901 132.34 -136.62 131.76
N ALA A 902 133.08 -135.93 130.88
CA ALA A 902 133.04 -136.17 129.44
C ALA A 902 133.85 -137.41 128.98
N ARG A 903 134.67 -138.03 129.83
CA ARG A 903 135.65 -139.06 129.42
C ARG A 903 135.37 -140.50 129.86
N ALA A 904 134.55 -140.72 130.89
CA ALA A 904 134.36 -142.03 131.54
C ALA A 904 133.54 -143.09 130.73
N GLY A 905 133.56 -143.05 129.39
CA GLY A 905 132.68 -143.85 128.52
C GLY A 905 133.38 -144.94 127.68
N PRO A 906 134.27 -144.58 126.73
CA PRO A 906 134.92 -145.54 125.81
C PRO A 906 135.95 -146.49 126.44
N GLU A 907 136.03 -146.56 127.78
CA GLU A 907 136.99 -147.37 128.53
C GLU A 907 136.46 -148.76 128.95
N LEU A 908 135.41 -149.23 128.26
CA LEU A 908 135.14 -150.66 128.08
C LEU A 908 136.24 -151.24 127.14
N GLN A 909 135.86 -152.00 126.11
CA GLN A 909 136.45 -151.99 124.76
C GLN A 909 137.96 -152.26 124.53
N VAL A 910 138.78 -152.47 125.56
CA VAL A 910 140.09 -153.16 125.49
C VAL A 910 140.27 -154.09 126.70
N LYS A 911 139.90 -153.67 127.91
CA LYS A 911 140.17 -154.43 129.15
C LYS A 911 139.40 -155.75 129.25
N LEU A 912 138.20 -155.82 128.67
CA LEU A 912 137.44 -157.07 128.52
C LEU A 912 137.71 -157.79 127.19
N LEU A 913 138.51 -157.19 126.30
CA LEU A 913 139.04 -157.85 125.10
C LEU A 913 140.42 -158.50 125.38
N GLN A 914 141.00 -158.33 126.57
CA GLN A 914 142.31 -158.88 126.87
C GLN A 914 142.56 -159.13 128.36
N SER A 915 142.42 -160.38 128.84
CA SER A 915 143.26 -160.87 129.96
C SER A 915 142.73 -161.98 130.88
N LEU A 916 142.32 -163.20 130.51
CA LEU A 916 142.15 -163.99 129.27
C LEU A 916 143.32 -164.23 128.29
N GLY A 917 143.37 -163.85 127.01
CA GLY A 917 143.08 -162.54 126.42
C GLY A 917 141.68 -162.29 125.83
N LEU A 918 141.48 -162.30 124.52
CA LEU A 918 142.44 -161.85 123.50
C LEU A 918 141.69 -161.00 122.44
N LYS A 919 142.40 -160.00 121.90
CA LYS A 919 141.86 -158.76 121.29
C LYS A 919 140.75 -159.00 120.27
N SER A 920 139.63 -158.27 120.37
CA SER A 920 138.53 -158.30 119.38
C SER A 920 137.69 -157.01 119.31
N THR A 921 138.30 -155.99 118.71
CA THR A 921 137.77 -155.22 117.56
C THR A 921 136.31 -154.70 117.54
N LEU A 922 136.20 -153.39 117.23
CA LEU A 922 135.72 -152.87 115.93
C LEU A 922 134.95 -153.84 115.00
N ILE A 923 133.95 -153.33 114.25
CA ILE A 923 133.97 -153.28 112.77
C ILE A 923 132.80 -152.41 112.25
N THR A 924 133.00 -151.84 111.06
CA THR A 924 132.21 -150.78 110.42
C THR A 924 131.35 -151.28 109.25
N ASP A 925 130.34 -150.50 108.90
CA ASP A 925 129.91 -150.26 107.52
C ASP A 925 130.12 -148.74 107.21
N GLY A 926 129.77 -148.22 106.02
CA GLY A 926 130.20 -146.89 105.55
C GLY A 926 129.12 -145.90 105.09
N SER A 927 127.96 -146.35 104.60
CA SER A 927 126.86 -145.50 104.06
C SER A 927 126.21 -144.49 105.04
N SER A 928 125.54 -144.90 106.12
CA SER A 928 125.40 -146.26 106.67
C SER A 928 126.65 -146.87 107.35
N PRO A 929 127.50 -146.14 108.09
CA PRO A 929 128.11 -146.70 109.29
C PRO A 929 127.03 -146.91 110.35
N ILE A 930 127.05 -148.04 111.04
CA ILE A 930 125.93 -148.49 111.87
C ILE A 930 126.40 -148.66 113.33
N ASN A 931 125.69 -148.01 114.26
CA ASN A 931 125.96 -148.14 115.70
C ASN A 931 124.81 -148.91 116.36
N LEU A 932 125.07 -150.14 116.81
CA LEU A 932 124.05 -151.10 117.27
C LEU A 932 123.47 -150.84 118.67
N PHE A 933 123.78 -149.69 119.29
CA PHE A 933 122.90 -149.10 120.32
C PHE A 933 121.60 -148.50 119.74
N SER A 934 121.49 -148.42 118.41
CA SER A 934 120.23 -148.16 117.71
C SER A 934 119.13 -149.08 118.25
N THR A 935 118.02 -148.48 118.71
CA THR A 935 116.93 -149.11 119.48
C THR A 935 117.17 -149.23 121.01
N ALA A 936 117.35 -148.08 121.66
CA ALA A 936 116.86 -147.85 123.02
C ALA A 936 115.98 -146.59 123.07
N ASN A 937 116.57 -145.42 122.80
CA ASN A 937 115.86 -144.12 122.79
C ASN A 937 114.73 -144.01 121.74
N GLY A 938 114.66 -144.95 120.78
CA GLY A 938 113.59 -145.03 119.78
C GLY A 938 112.26 -145.62 120.29
N LEU A 939 112.20 -146.17 121.50
CA LEU A 939 110.98 -146.78 122.06
C LEU A 939 109.95 -145.77 122.62
N LEU A 940 110.21 -144.46 122.55
CA LEU A 940 109.39 -143.40 123.17
C LEU A 940 109.18 -142.14 122.27
N GLY A 941 109.19 -142.30 120.93
CA GLY A 941 109.04 -141.17 119.99
C GLY A 941 107.60 -140.64 119.81
N ALA A 942 107.35 -139.51 119.14
CA ALA A 942 108.24 -138.43 118.66
C ALA A 942 107.45 -137.19 118.15
N LEU A 943 108.09 -136.00 118.18
CA LEU A 943 108.17 -134.88 117.18
C LEU A 943 106.99 -134.54 116.20
N SER A 944 106.86 -133.34 115.60
CA SER A 944 107.82 -132.27 115.23
C SER A 944 107.22 -130.85 115.10
N GLN A 945 108.09 -129.82 115.01
CA GLN A 945 107.80 -128.43 114.56
C GLN A 945 108.11 -128.23 113.04
N SER A 946 107.84 -127.06 112.44
CA SER A 946 108.71 -126.33 111.45
C SER A 946 108.04 -125.04 110.86
N PRO A 947 108.73 -124.18 110.03
CA PRO A 947 108.41 -122.75 109.84
C PRO A 947 108.16 -122.27 108.37
N GLY A 948 108.18 -120.94 108.08
CA GLY A 948 108.16 -120.40 106.69
C GLY A 948 108.35 -118.86 106.54
N HIS A 949 108.91 -118.39 105.41
CA HIS A 949 109.27 -116.97 105.14
C HIS A 949 109.54 -116.67 103.62
N LYS A 950 109.36 -115.41 103.16
CA LYS A 950 109.75 -114.73 101.85
C LYS A 950 108.64 -114.30 100.85
N GLY A 951 108.85 -113.14 100.19
CA GLY A 951 108.05 -112.52 99.08
C GLY A 951 108.65 -111.14 98.66
N ILE A 952 108.48 -110.65 97.40
CA ILE A 952 109.33 -109.57 96.80
C ILE A 952 108.62 -108.68 95.73
N PHE A 953 109.13 -107.44 95.52
CA PHE A 953 109.08 -106.48 94.36
C PHE A 953 108.24 -105.16 94.42
N PRO A 954 108.67 -104.04 93.76
CA PRO A 954 108.09 -102.68 93.94
C PRO A 954 107.80 -101.88 92.61
N CYS A 955 107.72 -100.54 92.69
CA CYS A 955 107.68 -99.50 91.62
C CYS A 955 106.35 -99.25 90.87
N LEU A 956 106.16 -98.19 90.04
CA LEU A 956 106.46 -96.73 90.05
C LEU A 956 105.84 -96.12 88.75
N ARG A 957 105.74 -94.78 88.62
CA ARG A 957 105.37 -93.99 87.40
C ARG A 957 103.88 -94.01 86.96
N PHE A 958 103.35 -93.04 86.19
CA PHE A 958 103.55 -91.57 86.12
C PHE A 958 102.47 -90.94 85.20
N MET A 959 102.16 -89.65 85.39
CA MET A 959 101.79 -88.64 84.35
C MET A 959 100.72 -88.88 83.24
N GLN A 960 99.69 -88.00 83.28
CA GLN A 960 99.35 -86.98 82.25
C GLN A 960 98.72 -87.31 80.85
N ILE A 961 97.86 -86.33 80.45
CA ILE A 961 97.75 -85.67 79.12
C ILE A 961 96.84 -86.28 77.99
N TYR A 962 95.77 -85.53 77.70
CA TYR A 962 95.21 -85.10 76.39
C TYR A 962 95.06 -86.05 75.17
N PHE A 963 93.78 -86.23 74.76
CA PHE A 963 93.15 -85.62 73.56
C PHE A 963 93.36 -86.21 72.13
N ILE A 964 92.34 -85.99 71.28
CA ILE A 964 92.21 -86.16 69.81
C ILE A 964 92.26 -87.59 69.19
N HIS A 965 91.11 -88.09 68.70
CA HIS A 965 90.78 -88.46 67.30
C HIS A 965 89.45 -89.27 67.25
N PHE A 966 88.71 -89.54 66.14
CA PHE A 966 88.34 -88.83 64.88
C PHE A 966 87.51 -89.83 64.00
N LEU A 967 86.63 -89.36 63.10
CA LEU A 967 86.00 -90.06 61.94
C LEU A 967 84.82 -91.08 62.07
N VAL A 968 83.72 -90.79 61.32
CA VAL A 968 83.05 -91.63 60.27
C VAL A 968 82.26 -92.89 60.72
N HIS A 969 81.01 -93.17 60.30
CA HIS A 969 80.48 -93.48 58.94
C HIS A 969 78.91 -93.39 58.88
N LEU A 970 78.21 -93.88 57.84
CA LEU A 970 77.83 -93.16 56.60
C LEU A 970 76.53 -93.77 55.97
N SER A 971 75.76 -92.98 55.18
CA SER A 971 74.92 -93.41 54.04
C SER A 971 73.65 -94.29 54.25
N LYS A 972 72.48 -93.79 53.75
CA LYS A 972 71.55 -94.41 52.74
C LYS A 972 70.25 -93.59 52.60
N LYS A 973 69.44 -93.63 51.51
CA LYS A 973 69.71 -93.64 50.04
C LYS A 973 68.42 -93.30 49.23
N LEU A 974 68.61 -92.78 48.00
CA LEU A 974 67.63 -92.36 46.97
C LEU A 974 66.54 -93.34 46.47
N LYS A 975 65.41 -92.76 45.98
CA LYS A 975 64.51 -93.06 44.80
C LYS A 975 63.21 -92.23 44.99
N HIS A 976 62.38 -91.79 44.04
CA HIS A 976 62.31 -91.55 42.57
C HIS A 976 61.32 -90.35 42.38
N GLU A 977 61.12 -89.60 41.28
CA GLU A 977 61.25 -89.77 39.81
C GLU A 977 60.03 -90.44 39.10
N LEU A 978 59.13 -89.64 38.49
CA LEU A 978 58.81 -89.65 37.04
C LEU A 978 57.65 -88.72 36.63
N SER A 979 57.56 -88.47 35.31
CA SER A 979 56.54 -87.69 34.57
C SER A 979 55.74 -88.67 33.64
N PRO A 980 55.01 -88.28 32.57
CA PRO A 980 54.30 -87.03 32.20
C PRO A 980 52.83 -87.26 31.76
N LYS A 981 52.09 -86.18 31.43
CA LYS A 981 51.39 -86.00 30.11
C LYS A 981 50.66 -84.65 30.00
N HIS A 982 50.66 -84.12 28.77
CA HIS A 982 50.04 -82.88 28.24
C HIS A 982 49.29 -81.96 29.19
#